data_AF-A0A9P1D8U9-F1
#
_entry.id   AF-A0A9P1D8U9-F1
#
_cell.length_a   1.000
_cell.length_b   1.000
_cell.length_c   1.000
_cell.angle_alpha   90.00
_cell.angle_beta   90.00
_cell.angle_gamma   90.00
#
_symmetry.space_group_name_H-M   'P 1'
#
loop_
_entity.id
_entity.type
_entity.pdbx_description
1 polymer ?
#
loop_
_entity_poly.entity_id
_entity_poly.type
_entity_poly.pdbx_seq_one_letter_code
_entity_poly.pdbx_strand_id
1 'polypeptide(L)'
;MAAGPWPGPVDEEVPALQASGNMDSLVLSHEENGSLLSGEKKRSADKKTHKRRSKVTVLKGLQTGEDSIRVAAKQALQQFGDTLDEPVSVVNLGNVINQIDLWRKYLPNVRPHYAVKCCPDKQIIKQLLEGGCGFDCATMQEINTVLALGVSPQDIVYSHPCKPRSHIAFAKSQGISLMSFDNDVELRKVAAVYPEAQLLLRVVCEDSTAQCPMSLKFGAKSSTWRELLRMIQELKLNLAGVSFHVGSGCKDPESFEPALRDAKEVFSLAKEQGMQALRVLDIGGGYPGDRAGFETIAPVIAEKLARLFPQTEYPELNIISEPGRFFAAQTAHLLTKAYAKAKLPATDGTSEQVCRYYLNDGLYGSFNCIIYDHVAVHPEPLSSEGLERPEVPCALFGPTCDGFDVILEKHMMPELEEGEWILWRNMGAYTSAAGCNFNGFALPKAWYYRVSAYDQQQSQETGSPFANIQIRAGEVCTLETLGIWKDSKPLRCGKYDFCSARAQAMLVWQATSDSQAKAAWKLLGAEAHLAAGEAEKAVPLASEALVLFKKLAKHQGEVDATLALVNGLMSKDPGAAVDVAAAAAGACHDAGDAEGEAAMLLCKAKASLASMQDPYAAAETAIASCLLYRQAGNTSGDAAALEITARAHLLYDPEQSLKAAKEALAVCSSGDVTALPAIERTLAAAKVQVATAQKAEQAKYLSCRGQSGAAYKWPKHPQLRGPPVQDVFALQQDRDGDGKLTRKEFLQALRCAGACPTAMDFEEVCREHGATPEYPAYRAALEVLLTRRPTAEVLAEKLGGLAQDGLVDAEALRFIATNFGEKLNEDELAELMRLADPDQDGNVSVNKLAQNLLPDHLTGVGSSGGAK
;
A
#
# COMPACT_ATOMS: atom_id res chain seq x y z
N MET A 1 56.57 -1.43 -23.98
CA MET A 1 57.25 -2.66 -24.41
C MET A 1 56.86 -3.73 -23.40
N ALA A 2 56.33 -4.91 -23.69
CA ALA A 2 55.93 -5.60 -24.90
C ALA A 2 54.79 -6.55 -24.53
N ALA A 3 53.99 -6.93 -25.51
CA ALA A 3 52.79 -7.76 -25.39
C ALA A 3 53.09 -9.27 -25.53
N GLY A 4 52.20 -10.09 -24.95
CA GLY A 4 51.80 -11.43 -25.43
C GLY A 4 52.35 -12.65 -24.67
N PRO A 5 51.77 -13.86 -24.84
CA PRO A 5 50.36 -14.18 -25.18
C PRO A 5 49.75 -15.33 -24.35
N TRP A 6 48.42 -15.40 -24.34
CA TRP A 6 47.62 -16.59 -23.98
C TRP A 6 47.66 -17.63 -25.12
N PRO A 7 47.74 -18.94 -24.83
CA PRO A 7 47.41 -19.98 -25.80
C PRO A 7 45.95 -20.42 -25.71
N GLY A 8 45.34 -20.60 -26.89
CA GLY A 8 44.02 -21.21 -27.12
C GLY A 8 44.06 -22.74 -27.18
N PRO A 9 43.01 -23.37 -27.76
CA PRO A 9 42.35 -24.57 -27.23
C PRO A 9 42.90 -25.89 -27.77
N VAL A 10 42.59 -26.98 -27.07
CA VAL A 10 42.83 -28.35 -27.56
C VAL A 10 41.47 -29.06 -27.67
N ASP A 11 41.13 -29.40 -28.90
CA ASP A 11 40.10 -30.36 -29.29
C ASP A 11 40.51 -31.78 -28.86
N GLU A 12 39.56 -32.60 -28.39
CA GLU A 12 39.67 -34.05 -28.63
C GLU A 12 38.28 -34.71 -28.66
N GLU A 13 38.06 -35.43 -29.76
CA GLU A 13 36.87 -36.18 -30.12
C GLU A 13 36.75 -37.53 -29.39
N VAL A 14 35.50 -37.99 -29.40
CA VAL A 14 34.89 -39.24 -28.92
C VAL A 14 35.56 -40.52 -29.49
N PRO A 15 35.44 -41.66 -28.78
CA PRO A 15 34.79 -42.80 -29.43
C PRO A 15 33.73 -43.50 -28.57
N ALA A 16 32.66 -43.89 -29.27
CA ALA A 16 31.48 -44.59 -28.78
C ALA A 16 31.69 -46.11 -28.66
N LEU A 17 30.90 -46.75 -27.79
CA LEU A 17 30.41 -48.11 -28.00
C LEU A 17 29.05 -48.31 -27.31
N GLN A 18 28.10 -48.75 -28.13
CA GLN A 18 26.70 -49.02 -27.86
C GLN A 18 26.52 -50.31 -27.03
N ALA A 19 25.48 -50.39 -26.19
CA ALA A 19 24.26 -51.14 -26.52
C ALA A 19 23.29 -51.32 -25.33
N SER A 20 22.02 -50.99 -25.60
CA SER A 20 20.77 -51.67 -25.20
C SER A 20 20.35 -51.82 -23.73
N GLY A 21 19.13 -51.35 -23.44
CA GLY A 21 18.10 -52.23 -22.85
C GLY A 21 17.38 -51.76 -21.59
N ASN A 22 16.21 -51.14 -21.80
CA ASN A 22 14.97 -51.13 -21.00
C ASN A 22 14.90 -50.63 -19.53
N MET A 23 13.92 -49.73 -19.36
CA MET A 23 13.21 -49.34 -18.15
C MET A 23 12.41 -50.51 -17.55
N ASP A 24 12.36 -50.63 -16.22
CA ASP A 24 11.12 -50.55 -15.42
C ASP A 24 11.34 -50.85 -13.92
N SER A 25 10.68 -50.04 -13.09
CA SER A 25 10.12 -50.33 -11.74
C SER A 25 11.02 -50.58 -10.51
N LEU A 26 10.60 -49.95 -9.38
CA LEU A 26 10.70 -50.32 -7.94
C LEU A 26 10.99 -49.05 -7.11
N VAL A 27 9.98 -48.28 -6.68
CA VAL A 27 9.11 -48.49 -5.49
C VAL A 27 9.90 -48.79 -4.22
N LEU A 28 10.03 -47.78 -3.37
CA LEU A 28 10.46 -47.86 -1.98
C LEU A 28 9.27 -48.26 -1.11
N SER A 29 9.33 -49.42 -0.47
CA SER A 29 8.40 -49.83 0.59
C SER A 29 8.97 -49.46 1.97
N HIS A 30 8.24 -48.63 2.69
CA HIS A 30 8.32 -48.48 4.14
C HIS A 30 7.70 -49.72 4.81
N GLU A 31 8.39 -50.31 5.79
CA GLU A 31 7.77 -51.23 6.76
C GLU A 31 7.51 -50.51 8.08
N GLU A 32 6.26 -50.63 8.52
CA GLU A 32 5.74 -50.22 9.82
C GLU A 32 6.23 -51.15 10.95
N ASN A 33 6.32 -50.60 12.16
CA ASN A 33 6.07 -51.37 13.38
C ASN A 33 5.41 -50.47 14.43
N GLY A 34 4.12 -50.72 14.66
CA GLY A 34 3.34 -50.14 15.75
C GLY A 34 3.36 -51.02 17.01
N SER A 35 3.19 -50.38 18.18
CA SER A 35 2.81 -51.06 19.43
C SER A 35 2.22 -50.06 20.45
N LEU A 36 0.90 -49.85 20.34
CA LEU A 36 -0.16 -49.76 21.36
C LEU A 36 0.13 -49.54 22.88
N LEU A 37 -0.65 -48.57 23.42
CA LEU A 37 -1.34 -48.47 24.74
C LEU A 37 -0.47 -48.14 25.98
N SER A 38 -0.83 -47.27 26.94
CA SER A 38 -2.11 -46.74 27.45
C SER A 38 -1.83 -45.38 28.13
N GLY A 39 -2.59 -44.30 27.91
CA GLY A 39 -3.88 -44.02 28.54
C GLY A 39 -3.74 -43.04 29.71
N GLU A 40 -4.04 -41.74 29.52
CA GLU A 40 -4.60 -40.88 30.59
C GLU A 40 -5.18 -39.53 30.09
N LYS A 41 -6.50 -39.42 30.27
CA LYS A 41 -7.33 -38.25 30.61
C LYS A 41 -7.15 -36.91 29.85
N LYS A 42 -8.12 -36.69 28.96
CA LYS A 42 -8.64 -35.40 28.47
C LYS A 42 -8.71 -34.31 29.57
N ARG A 43 -8.07 -33.17 29.32
CA ARG A 43 -8.54 -31.83 29.72
C ARG A 43 -8.47 -30.93 28.48
N SER A 44 -9.62 -30.56 27.94
CA SER A 44 -9.73 -29.58 26.86
C SER A 44 -9.40 -28.20 27.40
N ALA A 45 -8.29 -27.63 26.95
CA ALA A 45 -8.03 -26.21 27.06
C ALA A 45 -8.21 -25.59 25.66
N ASP A 46 -9.26 -24.79 25.52
CA ASP A 46 -9.49 -23.91 24.37
C ASP A 46 -8.25 -23.06 24.09
N LYS A 47 -7.45 -23.46 23.10
CA LYS A 47 -6.41 -22.59 22.53
C LYS A 47 -7.06 -21.67 21.49
N LYS A 48 -7.62 -20.56 21.96
CA LYS A 48 -7.86 -19.38 21.12
C LYS A 48 -6.51 -18.86 20.62
N THR A 49 -6.17 -19.17 19.37
CA THR A 49 -5.06 -18.52 18.66
C THR A 49 -5.41 -17.05 18.42
N HIS A 50 -5.03 -16.18 19.36
CA HIS A 50 -5.01 -14.74 19.15
C HIS A 50 -3.99 -14.40 18.06
N LYS A 51 -4.45 -13.96 16.88
CA LYS A 51 -3.65 -13.17 15.94
C LYS A 51 -3.20 -11.89 16.66
N ARG A 52 -2.02 -11.91 17.30
CA ARG A 52 -1.37 -10.72 17.89
C ARG A 52 -1.08 -9.73 16.76
N ARG A 53 -1.88 -8.67 16.64
CA ARG A 53 -1.46 -7.45 15.93
C ARG A 53 -0.22 -6.91 16.64
N SER A 54 0.84 -6.58 15.89
CA SER A 54 2.05 -5.93 16.41
C SER A 54 1.68 -4.58 17.02
N LYS A 55 1.56 -4.53 18.34
CA LYS A 55 1.21 -3.33 19.11
C LYS A 55 2.46 -2.46 19.21
N VAL A 56 2.38 -1.20 18.79
CA VAL A 56 3.45 -0.21 19.04
C VAL A 56 3.39 0.18 20.52
N THR A 57 4.51 0.03 21.21
CA THR A 57 4.63 0.36 22.64
C THR A 57 5.05 1.82 22.82
N VAL A 58 4.35 2.56 23.68
CA VAL A 58 4.83 3.87 24.15
C VAL A 58 5.70 3.62 25.37
N LEU A 59 6.98 4.02 25.32
CA LEU A 59 7.85 3.88 26.48
C LEU A 59 7.36 4.80 27.60
N LYS A 60 7.10 4.22 28.77
CA LYS A 60 6.73 4.95 29.98
C LYS A 60 7.90 4.93 30.97
N GLY A 61 8.05 6.00 31.75
CA GLY A 61 8.99 6.07 32.86
C GLY A 61 10.44 6.40 32.50
N LEU A 62 10.68 6.94 31.30
CA LEU A 62 12.01 7.43 30.89
C LEU A 62 12.40 8.62 31.77
N GLN A 63 13.51 8.50 32.50
CA GLN A 63 14.08 9.59 33.28
C GLN A 63 14.93 10.50 32.39
N THR A 64 15.12 11.73 32.84
CA THR A 64 15.98 12.71 32.18
C THR A 64 17.40 12.17 32.00
N GLY A 65 17.88 12.13 30.76
CA GLY A 65 19.23 11.64 30.43
C GLY A 65 19.37 10.11 30.43
N GLU A 66 18.28 9.37 30.63
CA GLU A 66 18.28 7.92 30.53
C GLU A 66 18.33 7.46 29.06
N ASP A 67 19.10 6.40 28.82
CA ASP A 67 19.27 5.85 27.48
C ASP A 67 18.01 5.10 27.03
N SER A 68 17.16 5.81 26.27
CA SER A 68 15.89 5.29 25.79
C SER A 68 15.99 3.96 25.03
N ILE A 69 17.12 3.67 24.37
CA ILE A 69 17.33 2.42 23.62
C ILE A 69 17.56 1.26 24.60
N ARG A 70 18.36 1.47 25.64
CA ARG A 70 18.57 0.45 26.69
C ARG A 70 17.28 0.18 27.47
N VAL A 71 16.51 1.23 27.79
CA VAL A 71 15.19 1.07 28.43
C VAL A 71 14.25 0.27 27.52
N ALA A 72 14.20 0.59 26.22
CA ALA A 72 13.43 -0.15 25.23
C ALA A 72 13.85 -1.62 25.16
N ALA A 73 15.15 -1.89 25.14
CA ALA A 73 15.70 -3.23 25.11
C ALA A 73 15.27 -4.06 26.32
N LYS A 74 15.42 -3.51 27.54
CA LYS A 74 14.99 -4.16 28.78
C LYS A 74 13.48 -4.45 28.78
N GLN A 75 12.65 -3.51 28.32
CA GLN A 75 11.20 -3.72 28.22
C GLN A 75 10.80 -4.74 27.15
N ALA A 76 11.50 -4.75 26.01
CA ALA A 76 11.28 -5.75 24.97
C ALA A 76 11.55 -7.16 25.51
N LEU A 77 12.70 -7.37 26.18
CA LEU A 77 13.06 -8.64 26.79
C LEU A 77 12.06 -9.07 27.88
N GLN A 78 11.62 -8.16 28.75
CA GLN A 78 10.57 -8.43 29.75
C GLN A 78 9.26 -8.89 29.11
N GLN A 79 8.90 -8.34 27.95
CA GLN A 79 7.66 -8.71 27.25
C GLN A 79 7.75 -10.09 26.57
N PHE A 80 8.93 -10.46 26.04
CA PHE A 80 9.13 -11.76 25.43
C PHE A 80 9.39 -12.88 26.45
N GLY A 81 9.92 -12.54 27.62
CA GLY A 81 10.24 -13.45 28.72
C GLY A 81 11.62 -14.11 28.59
N ASP A 82 12.11 -14.66 29.69
CA ASP A 82 13.48 -15.20 29.82
C ASP A 82 13.76 -16.43 28.92
N THR A 83 12.70 -17.11 28.47
CA THR A 83 12.77 -18.30 27.60
C THR A 83 12.93 -17.98 26.12
N LEU A 84 13.12 -16.71 25.74
CA LEU A 84 13.33 -16.34 24.34
C LEU A 84 14.77 -16.67 23.93
N ASP A 85 14.93 -17.58 22.98
CA ASP A 85 16.24 -17.90 22.39
C ASP A 85 16.44 -17.28 21.01
N GLU A 86 15.44 -16.60 20.47
CA GLU A 86 15.53 -15.88 19.19
C GLU A 86 16.04 -14.44 19.38
N PRO A 87 16.75 -13.87 18.38
CA PRO A 87 17.17 -12.48 18.42
C PRO A 87 15.97 -11.53 18.27
N VAL A 88 16.11 -10.31 18.81
CA VAL A 88 15.06 -9.29 18.79
C VAL A 88 15.57 -8.01 18.14
N SER A 89 14.83 -7.49 17.17
CA SER A 89 15.04 -6.13 16.68
C SER A 89 14.17 -5.16 17.45
N VAL A 90 14.75 -4.13 18.04
CA VAL A 90 14.03 -3.09 18.78
C VAL A 90 13.98 -1.83 17.91
N VAL A 91 12.77 -1.42 17.50
CA VAL A 91 12.55 -0.42 16.44
C VAL A 91 11.87 0.83 16.99
N ASN A 92 12.57 1.97 16.97
CA ASN A 92 12.05 3.27 17.39
C ASN A 92 11.36 4.01 16.23
N LEU A 93 10.05 3.86 16.10
CA LEU A 93 9.26 4.58 15.11
C LEU A 93 9.26 6.11 15.32
N GLY A 94 9.59 6.60 16.53
CA GLY A 94 9.77 8.03 16.79
C GLY A 94 11.00 8.61 16.08
N ASN A 95 12.04 7.80 15.86
CA ASN A 95 13.23 8.26 15.15
C ASN A 95 12.94 8.54 13.66
N VAL A 96 12.04 7.79 13.03
CA VAL A 96 11.60 8.04 11.65
C VAL A 96 11.07 9.47 11.50
N ILE A 97 10.26 9.91 12.46
CA ILE A 97 9.69 11.27 12.49
C ILE A 97 10.81 12.31 12.63
N ASN A 98 11.74 12.10 13.56
CA ASN A 98 12.89 13.00 13.74
C ASN A 98 13.72 13.13 12.45
N GLN A 99 13.94 12.03 11.72
CA GLN A 99 14.68 12.04 10.46
C GLN A 99 13.90 12.76 9.35
N ILE A 100 12.57 12.64 9.30
CA ILE A 100 11.73 13.42 8.37
C ILE A 100 11.86 14.92 8.65
N ASP A 101 11.81 15.31 9.93
CA ASP A 101 11.93 16.72 10.33
C ASP A 101 13.31 17.29 10.00
N LEU A 102 14.37 16.51 10.25
CA LEU A 102 15.73 16.87 9.83
C LEU A 102 15.83 17.03 8.31
N TRP A 103 15.26 16.09 7.55
CA TRP A 103 15.24 16.18 6.09
C TRP A 103 14.59 17.47 5.61
N ARG A 104 13.37 17.76 6.10
CA ARG A 104 12.62 18.97 5.75
C ARG A 104 13.35 20.25 6.14
N LYS A 105 14.07 20.23 7.26
CA LYS A 105 14.86 21.38 7.73
C LYS A 105 16.02 21.69 6.79
N TYR A 106 16.78 20.68 6.36
CA TYR A 106 18.04 20.90 5.65
C TYR A 106 17.92 20.77 4.12
N LEU A 107 16.94 20.01 3.62
CA LEU A 107 16.66 19.83 2.19
C LEU A 107 15.16 20.07 1.88
N PRO A 108 14.62 21.27 2.18
CA PRO A 108 13.18 21.55 2.07
C PRO A 108 12.62 21.42 0.65
N ASN A 109 13.48 21.61 -0.36
CA ASN A 109 13.11 21.56 -1.78
C ASN A 109 13.40 20.19 -2.43
N VAL A 110 13.81 19.19 -1.65
CA VAL A 110 14.12 17.84 -2.15
C VAL A 110 13.14 16.86 -1.53
N ARG A 111 12.35 16.17 -2.35
CA ARG A 111 11.42 15.16 -1.85
C ARG A 111 12.12 13.81 -1.64
N PRO A 112 12.14 13.27 -0.41
CA PRO A 112 12.76 11.97 -0.16
C PRO A 112 11.89 10.83 -0.71
N HIS A 113 12.52 9.91 -1.44
CA HIS A 113 11.99 8.62 -1.84
C HIS A 113 12.76 7.54 -1.11
N TYR A 114 12.15 6.92 -0.11
CA TYR A 114 12.86 5.97 0.74
C TYR A 114 13.30 4.74 -0.05
N ALA A 115 14.59 4.41 0.00
CA ALA A 115 15.14 3.23 -0.65
C ALA A 115 14.75 1.96 0.11
N VAL A 116 13.70 1.28 -0.35
CA VAL A 116 13.06 0.13 0.33
C VAL A 116 14.07 -0.99 0.62
N LYS A 117 15.00 -1.22 -0.31
CA LYS A 117 16.13 -2.16 -0.20
C LYS A 117 16.97 -2.02 1.07
N CYS A 118 16.98 -0.83 1.69
CA CYS A 118 17.77 -0.57 2.90
C CYS A 118 17.20 -1.27 4.14
N CYS A 119 15.88 -1.21 4.31
CA CYS A 119 15.16 -1.87 5.39
C CYS A 119 13.68 -1.96 5.00
N PRO A 120 13.19 -3.12 4.51
CA PRO A 120 11.81 -3.28 4.03
C PRO A 120 10.81 -3.51 5.17
N ASP A 121 11.03 -2.89 6.33
CA ASP A 121 10.12 -2.98 7.47
C ASP A 121 8.82 -2.21 7.19
N LYS A 122 7.70 -2.93 7.25
CA LYS A 122 6.38 -2.39 6.91
C LYS A 122 5.93 -1.25 7.81
N GLN A 123 6.36 -1.20 9.06
CA GLN A 123 5.97 -0.14 9.99
C GLN A 123 6.80 1.12 9.75
N ILE A 124 8.10 0.98 9.43
CA ILE A 124 8.94 2.10 8.98
C ILE A 124 8.38 2.70 7.69
N ILE A 125 8.07 1.86 6.69
CA ILE A 125 7.48 2.29 5.41
C ILE A 125 6.18 3.06 5.63
N LYS A 126 5.27 2.57 6.48
CA LYS A 126 4.03 3.29 6.81
C LYS A 126 4.28 4.66 7.44
N GLN A 127 5.22 4.76 8.38
CA GLN A 127 5.53 6.05 9.01
C GLN A 127 6.15 7.03 8.01
N LEU A 128 6.98 6.56 7.07
CA LEU A 128 7.53 7.38 5.99
C LEU A 128 6.46 7.85 5.01
N LEU A 129 5.50 6.98 4.67
CA LEU A 129 4.34 7.33 3.83
C LEU A 129 3.47 8.40 4.52
N GLU A 130 3.17 8.22 5.82
CA GLU A 130 2.47 9.23 6.63
C GLU A 130 3.26 10.55 6.70
N GLY A 131 4.59 10.47 6.63
CA GLY A 131 5.52 11.59 6.53
C GLY A 131 5.61 12.26 5.16
N GLY A 132 4.89 11.76 4.14
CA GLY A 132 4.88 12.31 2.78
C GLY A 132 6.06 11.90 1.90
N CYS A 133 6.85 10.90 2.32
CA CYS A 133 7.93 10.35 1.51
C CYS A 133 7.37 9.55 0.32
N GLY A 134 8.07 9.58 -0.81
CA GLY A 134 7.91 8.57 -1.85
C GLY A 134 8.76 7.33 -1.57
N PHE A 135 8.88 6.42 -2.54
CA PHE A 135 9.60 5.15 -2.38
C PHE A 135 10.43 4.81 -3.62
N ASP A 136 11.72 4.58 -3.40
CA ASP A 136 12.62 3.96 -4.37
C ASP A 136 12.49 2.43 -4.26
N CYS A 137 12.07 1.79 -5.36
CA CYS A 137 11.97 0.34 -5.49
C CYS A 137 12.90 -0.19 -6.59
N ALA A 138 13.55 -1.31 -6.31
CA ALA A 138 14.47 -2.01 -7.19
C ALA A 138 13.89 -3.32 -7.76
N THR A 139 12.79 -3.84 -7.23
CA THR A 139 12.19 -5.11 -7.67
C THR A 139 10.66 -5.09 -7.67
N MET A 140 10.03 -6.06 -8.35
CA MET A 140 8.58 -6.26 -8.29
C MET A 140 8.08 -6.51 -6.86
N GLN A 141 8.87 -7.20 -6.03
CA GLN A 141 8.47 -7.52 -4.66
C GLN A 141 8.45 -6.27 -3.78
N GLU A 142 9.41 -5.37 -3.94
CA GLU A 142 9.42 -4.09 -3.24
C GLU A 142 8.23 -3.23 -3.67
N ILE A 143 7.95 -3.14 -4.97
CA ILE A 143 6.77 -2.46 -5.52
C ILE A 143 5.49 -3.03 -4.90
N ASN A 144 5.29 -4.35 -4.94
CA ASN A 144 4.13 -5.00 -4.34
C ASN A 144 4.00 -4.68 -2.85
N THR A 145 5.13 -4.64 -2.14
CA THR A 145 5.15 -4.35 -0.70
C THR A 145 4.66 -2.94 -0.41
N VAL A 146 5.15 -1.93 -1.15
CA VAL A 146 4.73 -0.54 -0.93
C VAL A 146 3.30 -0.28 -1.40
N LEU A 147 2.89 -0.84 -2.54
CA LEU A 147 1.51 -0.74 -3.04
C LEU A 147 0.51 -1.36 -2.05
N ALA A 148 0.83 -2.52 -1.47
CA ALA A 148 -0.01 -3.17 -0.45
C ALA A 148 -0.14 -2.35 0.85
N LEU A 149 0.74 -1.36 1.05
CA LEU A 149 0.70 -0.43 2.18
C LEU A 149 -0.03 0.89 1.86
N GLY A 150 -0.55 1.03 0.62
CA GLY A 150 -1.33 2.19 0.19
C GLY A 150 -0.50 3.29 -0.48
N VAL A 151 0.76 3.02 -0.85
CA VAL A 151 1.58 3.97 -1.62
C VAL A 151 0.98 4.15 -3.01
N SER A 152 0.88 5.40 -3.47
CA SER A 152 0.43 5.70 -4.82
C SER A 152 1.50 5.31 -5.85
N PRO A 153 1.16 4.73 -7.01
CA PRO A 153 2.14 4.46 -8.08
C PRO A 153 2.93 5.69 -8.54
N GLN A 154 2.36 6.90 -8.40
CA GLN A 154 3.04 8.15 -8.75
C GLN A 154 4.14 8.56 -7.75
N ASP A 155 4.13 7.98 -6.55
CA ASP A 155 5.12 8.22 -5.51
C ASP A 155 6.22 7.14 -5.49
N ILE A 156 6.25 6.27 -6.52
CA ILE A 156 7.24 5.20 -6.67
C ILE A 156 8.20 5.54 -7.81
N VAL A 157 9.50 5.42 -7.54
CA VAL A 157 10.56 5.45 -8.55
C VAL A 157 11.11 4.04 -8.71
N TYR A 158 11.08 3.50 -9.94
CA TYR A 158 11.73 2.23 -10.25
C TYR A 158 13.18 2.47 -10.65
N SER A 159 14.06 2.65 -9.66
CA SER A 159 15.42 3.18 -9.85
C SER A 159 16.43 2.17 -10.42
N HIS A 160 16.10 0.87 -10.48
CA HIS A 160 17.02 -0.15 -10.97
C HIS A 160 17.32 0.09 -12.46
N PRO A 161 18.58 0.38 -12.88
CA PRO A 161 18.86 0.76 -14.27
C PRO A 161 18.70 -0.37 -15.27
N CYS A 162 18.96 -1.62 -14.87
CA CYS A 162 18.93 -2.80 -15.74
C CYS A 162 17.82 -3.81 -15.39
N LYS A 163 16.60 -3.66 -15.93
CA LYS A 163 15.41 -4.42 -15.51
C LYS A 163 15.07 -5.58 -16.46
N PRO A 164 14.55 -6.72 -15.97
CA PRO A 164 13.92 -7.74 -16.82
C PRO A 164 12.70 -7.18 -17.58
N ARG A 165 12.44 -7.66 -18.80
CA ARG A 165 11.27 -7.23 -19.59
C ARG A 165 9.94 -7.46 -18.86
N SER A 166 9.81 -8.61 -18.17
CA SER A 166 8.65 -8.94 -17.34
C SER A 166 8.43 -7.93 -16.22
N HIS A 167 9.51 -7.41 -15.62
CA HIS A 167 9.42 -6.41 -14.55
C HIS A 167 9.01 -5.04 -15.09
N ILE A 168 9.45 -4.66 -16.30
CA ILE A 168 8.98 -3.43 -16.98
C ILE A 168 7.49 -3.55 -17.32
N ALA A 169 7.05 -4.71 -17.83
CA ALA A 169 5.64 -4.98 -18.11
C ALA A 169 4.79 -4.95 -16.84
N PHE A 170 5.32 -5.49 -15.73
CA PHE A 170 4.68 -5.40 -14.43
C PHE A 170 4.54 -3.94 -13.96
N ALA A 171 5.61 -3.13 -14.03
CA ALA A 171 5.55 -1.71 -13.67
C ALA A 171 4.50 -0.96 -14.50
N LYS A 172 4.38 -1.26 -15.80
CA LYS A 172 3.30 -0.77 -16.68
C LYS A 172 1.92 -1.15 -16.16
N SER A 173 1.72 -2.43 -15.82
CA SER A 173 0.42 -2.91 -15.32
C SER A 173 0.00 -2.25 -14.01
N GLN A 174 0.95 -1.78 -13.20
CA GLN A 174 0.71 -1.10 -11.93
C GLN A 174 0.69 0.44 -12.05
N GLY A 175 0.91 0.99 -13.25
CA GLY A 175 0.93 2.44 -13.48
C GLY A 175 2.16 3.16 -12.92
N ILE A 176 3.28 2.46 -12.72
CA ILE A 176 4.55 3.04 -12.22
C ILE A 176 5.36 3.50 -13.42
N SER A 177 5.33 4.81 -13.70
CA SER A 177 5.87 5.36 -14.93
C SER A 177 7.32 5.82 -14.82
N LEU A 178 7.79 6.28 -13.66
CA LEU A 178 9.14 6.84 -13.49
C LEU A 178 10.17 5.73 -13.25
N MET A 179 11.14 5.58 -14.15
CA MET A 179 12.16 4.53 -14.05
C MET A 179 13.52 4.93 -14.60
N SER A 180 14.58 4.38 -14.01
CA SER A 180 15.96 4.68 -14.41
C SER A 180 16.46 3.77 -15.55
N PHE A 181 17.44 4.26 -16.30
CA PHE A 181 18.22 3.48 -17.27
C PHE A 181 19.64 4.05 -17.37
N ASP A 182 20.60 3.28 -17.88
CA ASP A 182 21.97 3.75 -18.12
C ASP A 182 22.63 3.19 -19.39
N ASN A 183 21.88 2.46 -20.23
CA ASN A 183 22.39 1.81 -21.42
C ASN A 183 21.34 1.70 -22.54
N ASP A 184 21.81 1.43 -23.75
CA ASP A 184 21.00 1.37 -24.97
C ASP A 184 20.05 0.16 -25.02
N VAL A 185 20.49 -0.99 -24.48
CA VAL A 185 19.68 -2.20 -24.40
C VAL A 185 18.46 -1.98 -23.51
N GLU A 186 18.61 -1.22 -22.43
CA GLU A 186 17.50 -0.83 -21.56
C GLU A 186 16.48 0.03 -22.31
N LEU A 187 16.93 1.04 -23.07
CA LEU A 187 16.05 1.87 -23.90
C LEU A 187 15.23 1.03 -24.89
N ARG A 188 15.87 0.06 -25.57
CA ARG A 188 15.19 -0.85 -26.50
C ARG A 188 14.16 -1.74 -25.79
N LYS A 189 14.43 -2.16 -24.55
CA LYS A 189 13.45 -2.92 -23.74
C LYS A 189 12.26 -2.06 -23.36
N VAL A 190 12.49 -0.83 -22.91
CA VAL A 190 11.42 0.11 -22.56
C VAL A 190 10.57 0.44 -23.78
N ALA A 191 11.18 0.79 -24.92
CA ALA A 191 10.46 1.09 -26.16
C ALA A 191 9.53 -0.05 -26.59
N ALA A 192 9.96 -1.30 -26.40
CA ALA A 192 9.17 -2.47 -26.77
C ALA A 192 8.02 -2.80 -25.80
N VAL A 193 8.12 -2.40 -24.52
CA VAL A 193 7.21 -2.88 -23.46
C VAL A 193 6.38 -1.73 -22.87
N TYR A 194 7.03 -0.62 -22.56
CA TYR A 194 6.42 0.54 -21.90
C TYR A 194 6.94 1.87 -22.48
N PRO A 195 6.64 2.18 -23.76
CA PRO A 195 7.13 3.38 -24.43
C PRO A 195 6.62 4.69 -23.79
N GLU A 196 5.52 4.63 -23.02
CA GLU A 196 4.97 5.78 -22.31
C GLU A 196 5.70 6.11 -20.98
N ALA A 197 6.63 5.25 -20.54
CA ALA A 197 7.41 5.44 -19.33
C ALA A 197 8.18 6.77 -19.33
N GLN A 198 8.36 7.33 -18.13
CA GLN A 198 9.16 8.51 -17.86
C GLN A 198 10.55 8.06 -17.42
N LEU A 199 11.58 8.40 -18.19
CA LEU A 199 12.93 7.86 -17.99
C LEU A 199 13.85 8.83 -17.25
N LEU A 200 14.63 8.29 -16.32
CA LEU A 200 15.76 8.97 -15.68
C LEU A 200 17.07 8.37 -16.21
N LEU A 201 17.89 9.18 -16.89
CA LEU A 201 19.23 8.75 -17.27
C LEU A 201 20.10 8.75 -16.02
N ARG A 202 20.55 7.57 -15.58
CA ARG A 202 21.49 7.45 -14.47
C ARG A 202 22.91 7.71 -14.98
N VAL A 203 23.62 8.68 -14.41
CA VAL A 203 25.02 8.97 -14.75
C VAL A 203 25.99 8.36 -13.75
N VAL A 204 27.24 8.14 -14.18
CA VAL A 204 28.35 7.73 -13.31
C VAL A 204 28.70 8.87 -12.35
N CYS A 205 29.14 8.53 -11.14
CA CYS A 205 29.74 9.48 -10.19
C CYS A 205 31.16 9.05 -9.80
N GLU A 206 31.95 10.01 -9.35
CA GLU A 206 33.12 9.73 -8.52
C GLU A 206 32.64 9.28 -7.14
N ASP A 207 32.89 8.03 -6.78
CA ASP A 207 32.42 7.40 -5.54
C ASP A 207 33.56 6.71 -4.75
N SER A 208 34.82 7.06 -5.04
CA SER A 208 36.00 6.52 -4.37
C SER A 208 36.06 6.79 -2.87
N THR A 209 35.35 7.80 -2.37
CA THR A 209 35.26 8.14 -0.94
C THR A 209 34.07 7.48 -0.23
N ALA A 210 33.21 6.78 -0.96
CA ALA A 210 32.05 6.10 -0.41
C ALA A 210 32.43 4.81 0.31
N GLN A 211 31.66 4.45 1.33
CA GLN A 211 31.80 3.17 2.01
C GLN A 211 31.47 2.00 1.07
N CYS A 212 30.47 2.17 0.21
CA CYS A 212 30.12 1.18 -0.82
C CYS A 212 29.98 1.88 -2.19
N PRO A 213 31.01 1.82 -3.05
CA PRO A 213 30.97 2.30 -4.43
C PRO A 213 29.98 1.52 -5.31
N MET A 214 29.33 2.20 -6.26
CA MET A 214 28.32 1.63 -7.17
C MET A 214 28.60 1.93 -8.66
N SER A 215 29.46 2.91 -8.96
CA SER A 215 29.77 3.38 -10.32
C SER A 215 30.48 2.34 -11.19
N LEU A 216 31.07 1.29 -10.60
CA LEU A 216 31.61 0.16 -11.36
C LEU A 216 30.51 -0.58 -12.12
N LYS A 217 29.33 -0.72 -11.52
CA LYS A 217 28.21 -1.52 -12.05
C LYS A 217 27.18 -0.68 -12.81
N PHE A 218 26.94 0.56 -12.38
CA PHE A 218 25.84 1.38 -12.86
C PHE A 218 26.27 2.79 -13.26
N GLY A 219 25.50 3.39 -14.16
CA GLY A 219 25.68 4.77 -14.61
C GLY A 219 26.26 4.85 -16.02
N ALA A 220 25.71 5.75 -16.82
CA ALA A 220 26.20 6.05 -18.15
C ALA A 220 27.43 6.95 -18.07
N LYS A 221 28.49 6.58 -18.78
CA LYS A 221 29.71 7.41 -18.91
C LYS A 221 29.45 8.62 -19.80
N SER A 222 30.16 9.72 -19.55
CA SER A 222 30.02 10.97 -20.32
C SER A 222 30.14 10.80 -21.83
N SER A 223 31.00 9.89 -22.28
CA SER A 223 31.17 9.54 -23.70
C SER A 223 29.91 8.96 -24.37
N THR A 224 28.95 8.47 -23.59
CA THR A 224 27.73 7.80 -24.10
C THR A 224 26.48 8.66 -24.05
N TRP A 225 26.48 9.77 -23.29
CA TRP A 225 25.26 10.56 -23.06
C TRP A 225 24.63 11.07 -24.35
N ARG A 226 25.42 11.66 -25.26
CA ARG A 226 24.89 12.18 -26.54
C ARG A 226 24.23 11.10 -27.39
N GLU A 227 24.79 9.89 -27.39
CA GLU A 227 24.25 8.75 -28.12
C GLU A 227 22.93 8.26 -27.49
N LEU A 228 22.88 8.12 -26.17
CA LEU A 228 21.67 7.71 -25.44
C LEU A 228 20.53 8.72 -25.63
N LEU A 229 20.83 10.02 -25.58
CA LEU A 229 19.86 11.08 -25.86
C LEU A 229 19.33 11.02 -27.30
N ARG A 230 20.21 10.77 -28.28
CA ARG A 230 19.79 10.56 -29.68
C ARG A 230 18.85 9.35 -29.80
N MET A 231 19.21 8.23 -29.19
CA MET A 231 18.39 7.03 -29.20
C MET A 231 17.01 7.23 -28.57
N ILE A 232 16.89 8.03 -27.51
CA ILE A 232 15.59 8.37 -26.91
C ILE A 232 14.69 9.06 -27.94
N GLN A 233 15.24 10.02 -28.71
CA GLN A 233 14.48 10.70 -29.76
C GLN A 233 14.09 9.74 -30.89
N GLU A 234 15.01 8.90 -31.36
CA GLU A 234 14.77 7.90 -32.40
C GLU A 234 13.68 6.89 -31.98
N LEU A 235 13.71 6.43 -30.73
CA LEU A 235 12.75 5.48 -30.17
C LEU A 235 11.46 6.15 -29.67
N LYS A 236 11.36 7.49 -29.73
CA LYS A 236 10.22 8.29 -29.25
C LYS A 236 9.88 8.02 -27.78
N LEU A 237 10.91 7.89 -26.95
CA LEU A 237 10.78 7.70 -25.50
C LEU A 237 10.74 9.04 -24.76
N ASN A 238 10.18 9.04 -23.54
CA ASN A 238 10.08 10.25 -22.73
C ASN A 238 11.23 10.31 -21.72
N LEU A 239 12.21 11.19 -21.95
CA LEU A 239 13.22 11.52 -20.93
C LEU A 239 12.65 12.54 -19.96
N ALA A 240 12.46 12.14 -18.71
CA ALA A 240 11.97 13.01 -17.66
C ALA A 240 13.10 13.76 -16.94
N GLY A 241 14.30 13.17 -16.88
CA GLY A 241 15.34 13.69 -16.01
C GLY A 241 16.65 12.90 -15.98
N VAL A 242 17.46 13.24 -14.99
CA VAL A 242 18.76 12.61 -14.72
C VAL A 242 18.78 12.14 -13.27
N SER A 243 19.38 10.98 -13.03
CA SER A 243 19.65 10.46 -11.70
C SER A 243 21.14 10.18 -11.51
N PHE A 244 21.59 10.16 -10.26
CA PHE A 244 22.93 9.73 -9.91
C PHE A 244 22.99 9.19 -8.49
N HIS A 245 24.10 8.56 -8.08
CA HIS A 245 24.25 8.05 -6.71
C HIS A 245 25.73 8.07 -6.30
N VAL A 246 26.09 8.88 -5.30
CA VAL A 246 27.50 9.11 -4.87
C VAL A 246 28.10 7.98 -4.03
N GLY A 247 27.35 6.89 -3.85
CA GLY A 247 27.76 5.71 -3.08
C GLY A 247 27.24 5.74 -1.64
N SER A 248 27.13 4.57 -1.01
CA SER A 248 26.58 4.46 0.35
C SER A 248 27.56 4.98 1.39
N GLY A 249 27.07 5.69 2.42
CA GLY A 249 27.91 6.18 3.52
C GLY A 249 28.92 7.26 3.10
N CYS A 250 28.56 8.09 2.13
CA CYS A 250 29.38 9.23 1.70
C CYS A 250 29.51 10.22 2.86
N LYS A 251 30.76 10.45 3.30
CA LYS A 251 31.08 11.39 4.39
C LYS A 251 31.57 12.75 3.88
N ASP A 252 32.00 12.80 2.62
CA ASP A 252 32.51 14.01 2.00
C ASP A 252 31.38 14.75 1.26
N PRO A 253 30.98 15.95 1.72
CA PRO A 253 29.97 16.75 1.03
C PRO A 253 30.41 17.23 -0.36
N GLU A 254 31.71 17.23 -0.66
CA GLU A 254 32.22 17.65 -1.95
C GLU A 254 31.91 16.65 -3.08
N SER A 255 31.68 15.39 -2.73
CA SER A 255 31.40 14.30 -3.68
C SER A 255 30.09 14.49 -4.47
N PHE A 256 29.15 15.32 -3.99
CA PHE A 256 27.91 15.65 -4.73
C PHE A 256 28.10 16.68 -5.85
N GLU A 257 29.10 17.56 -5.78
CA GLU A 257 29.24 18.63 -6.77
C GLU A 257 29.56 18.12 -8.18
N PRO A 258 30.53 17.20 -8.38
CA PRO A 258 30.82 16.67 -9.70
C PRO A 258 29.59 16.01 -10.32
N ALA A 259 28.86 15.21 -9.54
CA ALA A 259 27.64 14.55 -10.00
C ALA A 259 26.52 15.54 -10.41
N LEU A 260 26.34 16.63 -9.64
CA LEU A 260 25.41 17.69 -10.00
C LEU A 260 25.83 18.44 -11.28
N ARG A 261 27.13 18.63 -11.50
CA ARG A 261 27.66 19.24 -12.73
C ARG A 261 27.45 18.32 -13.94
N ASP A 262 27.70 17.03 -13.79
CA ASP A 262 27.44 16.03 -14.82
C ASP A 262 25.95 15.97 -15.18
N ALA A 263 25.08 16.00 -14.17
CA ALA A 263 23.64 16.10 -14.40
C ALA A 263 23.27 17.38 -15.16
N LYS A 264 23.86 18.53 -14.80
CA LYS A 264 23.64 19.80 -15.51
C LYS A 264 24.15 19.76 -16.95
N GLU A 265 25.26 19.06 -17.21
CA GLU A 265 25.75 18.84 -18.57
C GLU A 265 24.73 18.05 -19.39
N VAL A 266 24.19 16.94 -18.87
CA VAL A 266 23.14 16.17 -19.55
C VAL A 266 21.89 17.01 -19.82
N PHE A 267 21.46 17.85 -18.89
CA PHE A 267 20.37 18.81 -19.11
C PHE A 267 20.67 19.76 -20.28
N SER A 268 21.91 20.24 -20.36
CA SER A 268 22.36 21.13 -21.45
C SER A 268 22.38 20.38 -22.79
N LEU A 269 22.90 19.15 -22.81
CA LEU A 269 22.92 18.29 -24.00
C LEU A 269 21.51 17.98 -24.53
N ALA A 270 20.56 17.67 -23.65
CA ALA A 270 19.17 17.42 -24.03
C ALA A 270 18.54 18.67 -24.67
N LYS A 271 18.81 19.85 -24.10
CA LYS A 271 18.37 21.14 -24.66
C LYS A 271 19.02 21.43 -26.03
N GLU A 272 20.31 21.18 -26.19
CA GLU A 272 21.02 21.30 -27.48
C GLU A 272 20.40 20.41 -28.58
N GLN A 273 19.93 19.22 -28.22
CA GLN A 273 19.26 18.29 -29.13
C GLN A 273 17.76 18.62 -29.36
N GLY A 274 17.26 19.73 -28.81
CA GLY A 274 15.88 20.17 -28.98
C GLY A 274 14.86 19.28 -28.27
N MET A 275 15.26 18.56 -27.22
CA MET A 275 14.35 17.77 -26.40
C MET A 275 13.47 18.67 -25.53
N GLN A 276 12.36 18.13 -25.04
CA GLN A 276 11.53 18.82 -24.05
C GLN A 276 12.33 19.10 -22.77
N ALA A 277 11.96 20.17 -22.06
CA ALA A 277 12.58 20.51 -20.79
C ALA A 277 12.46 19.35 -19.80
N LEU A 278 13.60 18.93 -19.23
CA LEU A 278 13.66 17.90 -18.20
C LEU A 278 13.08 18.45 -16.90
N ARG A 279 12.30 17.61 -16.20
CA ARG A 279 11.46 18.01 -15.05
C ARG A 279 11.85 17.31 -13.76
N VAL A 280 12.76 16.34 -13.81
CA VAL A 280 13.19 15.57 -12.64
C VAL A 280 14.71 15.59 -12.51
N LEU A 281 15.20 15.93 -11.32
CA LEU A 281 16.57 15.66 -10.92
C LEU A 281 16.53 14.75 -9.70
N ASP A 282 17.13 13.58 -9.81
CA ASP A 282 17.26 12.65 -8.71
C ASP A 282 18.72 12.61 -8.23
N ILE A 283 18.95 13.12 -7.01
CA ILE A 283 20.29 13.20 -6.43
C ILE A 283 20.72 11.93 -5.70
N GLY A 284 19.91 10.87 -5.77
CA GLY A 284 20.21 9.55 -5.20
C GLY A 284 20.31 9.56 -3.68
N GLY A 285 21.03 8.57 -3.15
CA GLY A 285 21.23 8.37 -1.71
C GLY A 285 22.65 8.69 -1.25
N GLY A 286 23.14 7.90 -0.30
CA GLY A 286 24.51 7.99 0.21
C GLY A 286 24.67 8.72 1.54
N TYR A 287 23.62 9.38 2.02
CA TYR A 287 23.60 10.09 3.29
C TYR A 287 23.98 9.19 4.49
N PRO A 288 24.73 9.73 5.46
CA PRO A 288 25.02 9.03 6.70
C PRO A 288 23.75 8.75 7.50
N GLY A 289 23.81 7.70 8.32
CA GLY A 289 22.70 7.27 9.17
C GLY A 289 22.51 8.10 10.44
N ASP A 290 23.50 8.93 10.78
CA ASP A 290 23.53 9.75 11.97
C ASP A 290 23.26 11.24 11.68
N ARG A 291 22.70 11.91 12.68
CA ARG A 291 22.35 13.33 12.61
C ARG A 291 23.55 14.23 12.28
N ALA A 292 24.69 14.04 12.95
CA ALA A 292 25.84 14.94 12.81
C ALA A 292 26.40 14.91 11.39
N GLY A 293 26.52 13.72 10.80
CA GLY A 293 26.91 13.56 9.41
C GLY A 293 25.92 14.23 8.44
N PHE A 294 24.61 14.07 8.66
CA PHE A 294 23.61 14.67 7.78
C PHE A 294 23.59 16.20 7.88
N GLU A 295 23.67 16.75 9.09
CA GLU A 295 23.75 18.20 9.32
C GLU A 295 25.02 18.84 8.72
N THR A 296 26.07 18.04 8.52
CA THR A 296 27.30 18.48 7.83
C THR A 296 27.11 18.50 6.30
N ILE A 297 26.48 17.46 5.74
CA ILE A 297 26.44 17.26 4.28
C ILE A 297 25.27 18.00 3.61
N ALA A 298 24.09 17.97 4.22
CA ALA A 298 22.87 18.48 3.61
C ALA A 298 22.92 19.99 3.26
N PRO A 299 23.48 20.90 4.11
CA PRO A 299 23.61 22.31 3.74
C PRO A 299 24.44 22.55 2.48
N VAL A 300 25.54 21.80 2.32
CA VAL A 300 26.44 21.93 1.16
C VAL A 300 25.74 21.48 -0.12
N ILE A 301 24.96 20.39 -0.04
CA ILE A 301 24.12 19.94 -1.17
C ILE A 301 23.07 21.01 -1.51
N ALA A 302 22.38 21.57 -0.51
CA ALA A 302 21.37 22.60 -0.73
C ALA A 302 21.95 23.84 -1.42
N GLU A 303 23.13 24.30 -1.00
CA GLU A 303 23.85 25.41 -1.63
C GLU A 303 24.18 25.10 -3.10
N LYS A 304 24.73 23.92 -3.37
CA LYS A 304 25.11 23.49 -4.73
C LYS A 304 23.90 23.34 -5.64
N LEU A 305 22.78 22.81 -5.13
CA LEU A 305 21.52 22.74 -5.85
C LEU A 305 21.00 24.14 -6.20
N ALA A 306 20.99 25.07 -5.24
CA ALA A 306 20.55 26.45 -5.49
C ALA A 306 21.41 27.16 -6.54
N ARG A 307 22.72 26.86 -6.60
CA ARG A 307 23.66 27.42 -7.57
C ARG A 307 23.55 26.78 -8.96
N LEU A 308 23.46 25.44 -9.03
CA LEU A 308 23.50 24.72 -10.30
C LEU A 308 22.12 24.56 -10.94
N PHE A 309 21.06 24.46 -10.13
CA PHE A 309 19.67 24.31 -10.57
C PHE A 309 18.77 25.38 -9.92
N PRO A 310 19.03 26.68 -10.17
CA PRO A 310 18.23 27.75 -9.58
C PRO A 310 16.79 27.73 -10.12
N GLN A 311 15.81 27.99 -9.25
CA GLN A 311 14.38 28.00 -9.61
C GLN A 311 14.04 29.02 -10.72
N THR A 312 14.85 30.07 -10.89
CA THR A 312 14.69 31.05 -11.98
C THR A 312 14.95 30.45 -13.36
N GLU A 313 15.83 29.47 -13.46
CA GLU A 313 16.15 28.75 -14.71
C GLU A 313 15.33 27.46 -14.84
N TYR A 314 15.00 26.82 -13.71
CA TYR A 314 14.31 25.54 -13.63
C TYR A 314 13.03 25.58 -12.78
N PRO A 315 12.00 26.37 -13.15
CA PRO A 315 10.81 26.60 -12.31
C PRO A 315 9.90 25.37 -12.15
N GLU A 316 9.95 24.43 -13.09
CA GLU A 316 9.14 23.19 -13.08
C GLU A 316 9.95 21.95 -12.65
N LEU A 317 11.19 22.13 -12.19
CA LEU A 317 12.06 21.03 -11.80
C LEU A 317 11.68 20.48 -10.42
N ASN A 318 11.28 19.22 -10.40
CA ASN A 318 11.11 18.44 -9.19
C ASN A 318 12.44 17.78 -8.82
N ILE A 319 12.97 18.11 -7.65
CA ILE A 319 14.18 17.50 -7.13
C ILE A 319 13.79 16.41 -6.13
N ILE A 320 14.23 15.19 -6.40
CA ILE A 320 14.01 14.02 -5.56
C ILE A 320 15.35 13.44 -5.12
N SER A 321 15.30 12.54 -4.14
CA SER A 321 16.47 11.85 -3.60
C SER A 321 16.06 10.48 -3.07
N GLU A 322 17.01 9.55 -2.97
CA GLU A 322 16.80 8.15 -2.59
C GLU A 322 17.45 7.75 -1.23
N PRO A 323 17.15 8.44 -0.10
CA PRO A 323 17.77 8.12 1.18
C PRO A 323 17.25 6.78 1.75
N GLY A 324 18.16 5.82 1.95
CA GLY A 324 17.90 4.58 2.69
C GLY A 324 18.45 4.64 4.12
N ARG A 325 19.79 4.57 4.23
CA ARG A 325 20.52 4.49 5.51
C ARG A 325 20.15 5.62 6.47
N PHE A 326 20.00 6.84 5.97
CA PHE A 326 19.57 8.00 6.75
C PHE A 326 18.30 7.74 7.56
N PHE A 327 17.27 7.12 6.97
CA PHE A 327 16.03 6.84 7.69
C PHE A 327 16.11 5.57 8.57
N ALA A 328 16.86 4.56 8.13
CA ALA A 328 16.81 3.24 8.73
C ALA A 328 17.84 3.01 9.85
N ALA A 329 19.07 3.51 9.72
CA ALA A 329 20.21 3.07 10.53
C ALA A 329 19.97 3.17 12.03
N GLN A 330 19.64 4.38 12.53
CA GLN A 330 19.39 4.64 13.95
C GLN A 330 17.96 4.32 14.40
N THR A 331 17.11 3.84 13.49
CA THR A 331 15.71 3.52 13.77
C THR A 331 15.55 2.12 14.35
N ALA A 332 16.47 1.20 14.06
CA ALA A 332 16.44 -0.16 14.61
C ALA A 332 17.77 -0.57 15.26
N HIS A 333 17.63 -1.35 16.32
CA HIS A 333 18.72 -1.93 17.11
C HIS A 333 18.50 -3.43 17.24
N LEU A 334 19.56 -4.18 17.53
CA LEU A 334 19.51 -5.64 17.63
C LEU A 334 19.88 -6.09 19.03
N LEU A 335 19.15 -7.08 19.54
CA LEU A 335 19.45 -7.81 20.77
C LEU A 335 19.80 -9.23 20.41
N THR A 336 20.97 -9.68 20.87
CA THR A 336 21.42 -11.07 20.74
C THR A 336 21.68 -11.65 22.12
N LYS A 337 21.40 -12.94 22.27
CA LYS A 337 21.66 -13.71 23.48
C LYS A 337 22.94 -14.50 23.31
N ALA A 338 23.83 -14.45 24.29
CA ALA A 338 24.97 -15.36 24.39
C ALA A 338 24.48 -16.72 24.90
N TYR A 339 24.01 -17.58 23.99
CA TYR A 339 23.39 -18.86 24.38
C TYR A 339 24.43 -19.96 24.68
N ALA A 340 25.69 -19.77 24.27
CA ALA A 340 26.78 -20.65 24.68
C ALA A 340 28.08 -19.88 24.90
N LYS A 341 28.90 -20.41 25.81
CA LYS A 341 30.20 -19.87 26.21
C LYS A 341 31.21 -21.02 26.26
N ALA A 342 32.38 -20.80 25.69
CA ALA A 342 33.52 -21.70 25.83
C ALA A 342 34.76 -20.91 26.25
N LYS A 343 35.55 -21.45 27.17
CA LYS A 343 36.85 -20.88 27.55
C LYS A 343 37.95 -21.73 26.95
N LEU A 344 38.80 -21.14 26.12
CA LEU A 344 40.00 -21.83 25.66
C LEU A 344 41.08 -21.76 26.74
N PRO A 345 41.77 -22.87 27.04
CA PRO A 345 42.97 -22.81 27.87
C PRO A 345 44.03 -21.94 27.18
N ALA A 346 44.80 -21.21 27.98
CA ALA A 346 45.96 -20.47 27.49
C ALA A 346 46.91 -21.46 26.78
N THR A 347 47.11 -21.30 25.48
CA THR A 347 48.10 -22.08 24.73
C THR A 347 49.50 -21.54 24.99
N ASP A 348 50.45 -22.45 25.14
CA ASP A 348 51.87 -22.23 25.48
C ASP A 348 52.47 -20.96 24.84
N GLY A 349 52.50 -19.87 25.60
CA GLY A 349 53.16 -18.60 25.25
C GLY A 349 52.28 -17.35 25.24
N THR A 350 50.95 -17.49 25.19
CA THR A 350 50.01 -16.35 25.37
C THR A 350 49.29 -16.49 26.71
N SER A 351 49.54 -15.56 27.64
CA SER A 351 49.11 -15.62 29.04
C SER A 351 47.60 -15.39 29.28
N GLU A 352 46.76 -15.34 28.25
CA GLU A 352 45.37 -14.90 28.40
C GLU A 352 44.37 -15.97 27.96
N GLN A 353 43.45 -16.30 28.87
CA GLN A 353 42.31 -17.17 28.62
C GLN A 353 41.30 -16.43 27.73
N VAL A 354 41.04 -16.94 26.53
CA VAL A 354 40.09 -16.32 25.59
C VAL A 354 38.70 -16.93 25.76
N CYS A 355 37.70 -16.08 25.98
CA CYS A 355 36.30 -16.47 26.01
C CYS A 355 35.71 -16.50 24.58
N ARG A 356 34.95 -17.52 24.26
CA ARG A 356 34.19 -17.62 23.01
C ARG A 356 32.71 -17.57 23.34
N TYR A 357 31.98 -16.62 22.77
CA TYR A 357 30.53 -16.52 22.92
C TYR A 357 29.86 -16.82 21.59
N TYR A 358 28.83 -17.67 21.64
CA TYR A 358 28.00 -18.01 20.49
C TYR A 358 26.66 -17.31 20.65
N LEU A 359 26.31 -16.51 19.63
CA LEU A 359 25.16 -15.62 19.65
C LEU A 359 24.05 -16.17 18.75
N ASN A 360 22.81 -15.90 19.12
CA ASN A 360 21.62 -16.36 18.38
C ASN A 360 21.33 -15.60 17.07
N ASP A 361 22.26 -14.78 16.59
CA ASP A 361 22.27 -14.14 15.27
C ASP A 361 23.73 -13.99 14.79
N GLY A 362 23.98 -13.95 13.48
CA GLY A 362 25.31 -14.05 12.89
C GLY A 362 25.45 -13.36 11.53
N LEU A 363 26.56 -13.63 10.84
CA LEU A 363 26.88 -13.05 9.52
C LEU A 363 25.84 -13.42 8.45
N TYR A 364 25.17 -14.55 8.58
CA TYR A 364 24.11 -14.97 7.65
C TYR A 364 22.75 -14.31 7.94
N GLY A 365 22.58 -13.78 9.15
CA GLY A 365 21.40 -13.06 9.61
C GLY A 365 21.64 -11.55 9.57
N SER A 366 21.61 -10.87 10.72
CA SER A 366 21.71 -9.40 10.76
C SER A 366 23.13 -8.84 10.57
N PHE A 367 24.17 -9.63 10.85
CA PHE A 367 25.57 -9.16 10.77
C PHE A 367 26.18 -9.30 9.37
N ASN A 368 25.39 -9.68 8.37
CA ASN A 368 25.83 -9.65 6.97
C ASN A 368 26.34 -8.26 6.54
N CYS A 369 25.91 -7.20 7.23
CA CYS A 369 26.36 -5.82 7.05
C CYS A 369 27.88 -5.65 7.28
N ILE A 370 28.54 -6.54 8.02
CA ILE A 370 30.01 -6.53 8.15
C ILE A 370 30.66 -6.86 6.79
N ILE A 371 30.08 -7.83 6.07
CA ILE A 371 30.60 -8.34 4.80
C ILE A 371 30.18 -7.44 3.64
N TYR A 372 28.88 -7.18 3.51
CA TYR A 372 28.31 -6.51 2.33
C TYR A 372 28.24 -5.00 2.45
N ASP A 373 28.20 -4.49 3.68
CA ASP A 373 28.03 -3.06 3.95
C ASP A 373 29.23 -2.46 4.69
N HIS A 374 30.26 -3.25 5.01
CA HIS A 374 31.51 -2.83 5.68
C HIS A 374 31.29 -2.08 7.01
N VAL A 375 30.26 -2.47 7.77
CA VAL A 375 29.93 -1.85 9.06
C VAL A 375 30.84 -2.38 10.16
N ALA A 376 31.40 -1.46 10.96
CA ALA A 376 32.00 -1.79 12.25
C ALA A 376 30.90 -1.88 13.32
N VAL A 377 30.76 -3.05 13.95
CA VAL A 377 29.77 -3.30 15.00
C VAL A 377 30.40 -3.25 16.39
N HIS A 378 29.62 -2.85 17.39
CA HIS A 378 30.07 -2.69 18.76
C HIS A 378 29.10 -3.38 19.73
N PRO A 379 29.57 -4.40 20.49
CA PRO A 379 28.72 -5.10 21.45
C PRO A 379 28.53 -4.27 22.71
N GLU A 380 27.29 -4.16 23.18
CA GLU A 380 26.96 -3.52 24.45
C GLU A 380 26.23 -4.51 25.38
N PRO A 381 26.95 -5.18 26.31
CA PRO A 381 26.30 -5.97 27.35
C PRO A 381 25.19 -5.21 28.10
N LEU A 382 24.02 -5.83 28.22
CA LEU A 382 22.86 -5.26 28.92
C LEU A 382 22.80 -5.64 30.40
N SER A 383 23.31 -6.81 30.77
CA SER A 383 23.22 -7.40 32.10
C SER A 383 24.44 -7.15 33.00
N SER A 384 25.47 -6.45 32.50
CA SER A 384 26.69 -6.12 33.25
C SER A 384 26.68 -4.71 33.85
N GLU A 385 25.59 -3.95 33.75
CA GLU A 385 25.51 -2.60 34.35
C GLU A 385 25.60 -2.65 35.88
N GLY A 386 26.62 -2.00 36.44
CA GLY A 386 26.84 -1.90 37.88
C GLY A 386 27.47 -3.13 38.53
N LEU A 387 27.84 -4.15 37.75
CA LEU A 387 28.61 -5.30 38.23
C LEU A 387 30.08 -5.12 37.82
N GLU A 388 30.98 -5.04 38.79
CA GLU A 388 32.41 -5.12 38.52
C GLU A 388 32.73 -6.54 38.03
N ARG A 389 32.94 -6.68 36.72
CA ARG A 389 33.38 -7.92 36.07
C ARG A 389 34.72 -7.71 35.40
N PRO A 390 35.59 -8.73 35.36
CA PRO A 390 36.84 -8.62 34.63
C PRO A 390 36.56 -8.45 33.14
N GLU A 391 37.29 -7.51 32.52
CA GLU A 391 37.42 -7.43 31.07
C GLU A 391 38.23 -8.64 30.59
N VAL A 392 37.68 -9.41 29.66
CA VAL A 392 38.33 -10.61 29.12
C VAL A 392 38.46 -10.53 27.60
N PRO A 393 39.57 -11.02 27.04
CA PRO A 393 39.67 -11.16 25.59
C PRO A 393 38.66 -12.22 25.15
N CYS A 394 37.89 -11.88 24.11
CA CYS A 394 36.85 -12.74 23.60
C CYS A 394 36.70 -12.71 22.08
N ALA A 395 36.02 -13.72 21.57
CA ALA A 395 35.55 -13.83 20.20
C ALA A 395 34.03 -14.09 20.20
N LEU A 396 33.31 -13.43 19.29
CA LEU A 396 31.87 -13.52 19.13
C LEU A 396 31.55 -14.24 17.82
N PHE A 397 30.79 -15.32 17.89
CA PHE A 397 30.40 -16.17 16.77
C PHE A 397 28.90 -16.10 16.57
N GLY A 398 28.45 -16.24 15.32
CA GLY A 398 27.04 -16.48 15.03
C GLY A 398 26.62 -17.94 15.29
N PRO A 399 25.36 -18.29 15.01
CA PRO A 399 24.79 -19.57 15.40
C PRO A 399 24.98 -20.69 14.37
N THR A 400 25.51 -20.38 13.18
CA THR A 400 25.54 -21.34 12.07
C THR A 400 26.60 -22.42 12.27
N CYS A 401 26.50 -23.51 11.49
CA CYS A 401 27.52 -24.55 11.48
C CYS A 401 28.77 -24.18 10.67
N ASP A 402 28.81 -22.97 10.10
CA ASP A 402 29.91 -22.50 9.26
C ASP A 402 30.98 -21.78 10.10
N GLY A 403 32.24 -22.20 9.96
CA GLY A 403 33.37 -21.56 10.62
C GLY A 403 33.65 -20.13 10.17
N PHE A 404 33.06 -19.68 9.05
CA PHE A 404 33.13 -18.30 8.61
C PHE A 404 32.24 -17.35 9.43
N ASP A 405 31.27 -17.87 10.19
CA ASP A 405 30.29 -17.09 10.97
C ASP A 405 30.88 -16.49 12.25
N VAL A 406 31.83 -15.58 12.05
CA VAL A 406 32.58 -14.86 13.08
C VAL A 406 32.18 -13.39 13.02
N ILE A 407 31.55 -12.89 14.08
CA ILE A 407 31.11 -11.49 14.18
C ILE A 407 32.29 -10.61 14.59
N LEU A 408 33.01 -11.00 15.65
CA LEU A 408 34.23 -10.35 16.11
C LEU A 408 35.25 -11.41 16.50
N GLU A 409 36.43 -11.40 15.86
CA GLU A 409 37.49 -12.37 16.15
C GLU A 409 38.22 -12.08 17.46
N LYS A 410 38.42 -10.78 17.77
CA LYS A 410 39.15 -10.32 18.96
C LYS A 410 38.51 -9.05 19.51
N HIS A 411 37.97 -9.12 20.72
CA HIS A 411 37.37 -8.00 21.41
C HIS A 411 37.55 -8.10 22.92
N MET A 412 37.68 -6.97 23.62
CA MET A 412 37.66 -6.92 25.08
C MET A 412 36.27 -6.49 25.53
N MET A 413 35.66 -7.26 26.42
CA MET A 413 34.40 -6.89 27.06
C MET A 413 34.29 -7.53 28.45
N PRO A 414 33.39 -7.04 29.32
CA PRO A 414 33.10 -7.69 30.59
C PRO A 414 32.71 -9.15 30.37
N GLU A 415 33.23 -10.05 31.21
CA GLU A 415 32.88 -11.46 31.12
C GLU A 415 31.36 -11.66 31.25
N LEU A 416 30.77 -12.33 30.26
CA LEU A 416 29.35 -12.68 30.22
C LEU A 416 29.14 -14.13 30.65
N GLU A 417 27.95 -14.42 31.17
CA GLU A 417 27.44 -15.76 31.38
C GLU A 417 26.46 -16.17 30.28
N GLU A 418 26.22 -17.47 30.19
CA GLU A 418 25.22 -18.03 29.28
C GLU A 418 23.82 -17.45 29.59
N GLY A 419 23.09 -17.09 28.54
CA GLY A 419 21.76 -16.48 28.60
C GLY A 419 21.76 -14.96 28.70
N GLU A 420 22.92 -14.31 28.86
CA GLU A 420 23.02 -12.85 28.91
C GLU A 420 22.85 -12.18 27.53
N TRP A 421 22.36 -10.95 27.53
CA TRP A 421 21.99 -10.22 26.31
C TRP A 421 22.98 -9.11 25.99
N ILE A 422 23.24 -8.96 24.70
CA ILE A 422 24.08 -7.93 24.09
C ILE A 422 23.18 -7.06 23.21
N LEU A 423 23.26 -5.74 23.41
CA LEU A 423 22.67 -4.73 22.56
C LEU A 423 23.66 -4.32 21.45
N TRP A 424 23.14 -4.16 20.24
CA TRP A 424 23.86 -3.67 19.08
C TRP A 424 23.11 -2.49 18.49
N ARG A 425 23.71 -1.30 18.57
CA ARG A 425 23.08 -0.07 18.06
C ARG A 425 23.21 0.05 16.55
N ASN A 426 22.35 0.90 16.00
CA ASN A 426 22.36 1.33 14.61
C ASN A 426 22.27 0.17 13.59
N MET A 427 21.53 -0.90 13.94
CA MET A 427 21.39 -2.12 13.16
C MET A 427 20.18 -2.10 12.21
N GLY A 428 19.73 -0.92 11.77
CA GLY A 428 18.55 -0.82 10.90
C GLY A 428 18.83 -0.78 9.41
N ALA A 429 20.03 -0.44 8.96
CA ALA A 429 20.34 -0.29 7.53
C ALA A 429 21.17 -1.47 7.00
N TYR A 430 20.69 -2.14 5.95
CA TYR A 430 21.38 -3.24 5.26
C TYR A 430 21.78 -4.41 6.17
N THR A 431 20.96 -4.65 7.19
CA THR A 431 21.08 -5.78 8.11
C THR A 431 20.07 -6.86 7.73
N SER A 432 18.90 -6.91 8.36
CA SER A 432 17.85 -7.90 8.10
C SER A 432 17.38 -7.95 6.65
N ALA A 433 17.54 -6.86 5.89
CA ALA A 433 17.20 -6.78 4.47
C ALA A 433 17.98 -7.76 3.58
N ALA A 434 19.22 -8.08 3.96
CA ALA A 434 20.10 -9.01 3.24
C ALA A 434 20.38 -10.30 4.02
N GLY A 435 19.73 -10.47 5.18
CA GLY A 435 19.81 -11.70 5.97
C GLY A 435 19.03 -12.84 5.32
N CYS A 436 19.45 -14.06 5.59
CA CYS A 436 18.81 -15.28 5.09
C CYS A 436 18.62 -16.30 6.21
N ASN A 437 17.76 -17.30 5.99
CA ASN A 437 17.49 -18.36 6.95
C ASN A 437 18.48 -19.55 6.80
N PHE A 438 19.76 -19.26 6.59
CA PHE A 438 20.77 -20.32 6.48
C PHE A 438 20.82 -21.14 7.77
N ASN A 439 20.98 -22.47 7.64
CA ASN A 439 20.74 -23.47 8.71
C ASN A 439 19.36 -23.43 9.40
N GLY A 440 18.38 -22.71 8.85
CA GLY A 440 17.03 -22.62 9.41
C GLY A 440 16.87 -21.61 10.55
N PHE A 441 17.89 -20.81 10.87
CA PHE A 441 17.78 -19.73 11.85
C PHE A 441 16.90 -18.61 11.30
N ALA A 442 15.87 -18.22 12.04
CA ALA A 442 14.96 -17.16 11.63
C ALA A 442 15.58 -15.77 11.85
N LEU A 443 15.25 -14.83 10.97
CA LEU A 443 15.58 -13.41 11.18
C LEU A 443 14.92 -12.84 12.45
N PRO A 444 15.50 -11.79 13.07
CA PRO A 444 15.01 -11.25 14.33
C PRO A 444 13.56 -10.79 14.31
N LYS A 445 12.84 -11.06 15.41
CA LYS A 445 11.50 -10.52 15.61
C LYS A 445 11.56 -9.04 15.94
N ALA A 446 10.80 -8.22 15.20
CA ALA A 446 10.71 -6.79 15.46
C ALA A 446 9.76 -6.47 16.63
N TRP A 447 10.23 -5.63 17.55
CA TRP A 447 9.47 -5.03 18.64
C TRP A 447 9.49 -3.51 18.46
N TYR A 448 8.30 -2.93 18.29
CA TYR A 448 8.16 -1.51 17.93
C TYR A 448 7.85 -0.66 19.14
N TYR A 449 8.56 0.46 19.27
CA TYR A 449 8.26 1.49 20.24
C TYR A 449 8.31 2.88 19.63
N ARG A 450 7.86 3.88 20.39
CA ARG A 450 7.93 5.29 20.00
C ARG A 450 8.45 6.13 21.16
N VAL A 451 9.54 6.85 20.89
CA VAL A 451 10.04 8.00 21.66
C VAL A 451 10.59 9.01 20.65
N SER A 452 10.00 10.21 20.61
CA SER A 452 10.47 11.30 19.76
C SER A 452 11.48 12.19 20.49
N ALA A 453 12.24 13.00 19.74
CA ALA A 453 13.13 14.00 20.34
C ALA A 453 12.36 15.04 21.18
N TYR A 454 11.10 15.31 20.83
CA TYR A 454 10.18 16.14 21.61
C TYR A 454 9.87 15.52 22.98
N ASP A 455 9.61 14.20 23.03
CA ASP A 455 9.38 13.47 24.28
C ASP A 455 10.66 13.44 25.15
N GLN A 456 11.84 13.40 24.52
CA GLN A 456 13.13 13.45 25.22
C GLN A 456 13.47 14.86 25.73
N GLN A 457 13.18 15.92 24.98
CA GLN A 457 13.42 17.32 25.40
C GLN A 457 12.51 17.75 26.55
N GLN A 458 11.22 17.36 26.57
CA GLN A 458 10.35 17.64 27.73
C GLN A 458 10.84 16.96 29.01
N SER A 459 11.45 15.77 28.91
CA SER A 459 12.07 15.11 30.06
C SER A 459 13.30 15.87 30.57
N GLN A 460 14.04 16.57 29.70
CA GLN A 460 15.20 17.38 30.09
C GLN A 460 14.83 18.68 30.83
N GLU A 461 13.66 19.24 30.56
CA GLU A 461 13.23 20.50 31.17
C GLU A 461 12.38 20.33 32.43
N THR A 462 11.84 19.14 32.72
CA THR A 462 10.88 18.94 33.82
C THR A 462 11.18 17.71 34.68
N GLY A 463 12.03 17.88 35.70
CA GLY A 463 12.15 16.91 36.80
C GLY A 463 10.98 17.02 37.77
N SER A 464 9.81 16.43 37.47
CA SER A 464 8.75 16.03 38.44
C SER A 464 7.60 15.29 37.74
N PRO A 465 7.05 14.20 38.31
CA PRO A 465 6.00 13.41 37.67
C PRO A 465 4.64 14.12 37.79
N PHE A 466 4.02 14.40 36.64
CA PHE A 466 2.61 14.79 36.49
C PHE A 466 2.05 15.78 37.54
N ALA A 467 2.50 17.03 37.51
CA ALA A 467 1.68 18.18 37.92
C ALA A 467 2.38 19.50 37.54
N ASN A 468 1.58 20.43 37.01
CA ASN A 468 1.88 21.86 36.84
C ASN A 468 2.78 22.26 35.66
N ILE A 469 2.21 22.28 34.45
CA ILE A 469 2.56 23.34 33.50
C ILE A 469 1.71 24.57 33.87
N GLN A 470 2.26 25.43 34.72
CA GLN A 470 1.91 26.84 34.69
C GLN A 470 2.64 27.43 33.47
N ILE A 471 1.93 27.62 32.37
CA ILE A 471 2.41 28.49 31.29
C ILE A 471 2.51 29.89 31.91
N ARG A 472 3.72 30.45 31.93
CA ARG A 472 3.96 31.84 32.36
C ARG A 472 3.04 32.75 31.55
N ALA A 473 2.22 33.53 32.25
CA ALA A 473 1.43 34.60 31.68
C ALA A 473 2.39 35.58 30.98
N GLY A 474 2.45 35.52 29.65
CA GLY A 474 3.36 36.36 28.87
C GLY A 474 3.39 36.06 27.37
N GLU A 475 3.16 34.81 26.97
CA GLU A 475 3.11 34.41 25.55
C GLU A 475 1.87 33.57 25.26
N VAL A 476 0.71 34.14 25.58
CA VAL A 476 -0.53 33.71 24.92
C VAL A 476 -0.48 34.32 23.52
N CYS A 477 0.03 33.57 22.54
CA CYS A 477 -0.40 33.80 21.17
C CYS A 477 -1.90 33.48 21.13
N THR A 478 -2.72 34.51 21.27
CA THR A 478 -4.16 34.41 21.14
C THR A 478 -4.50 33.90 19.74
N LEU A 479 -5.56 33.11 19.63
CA LEU A 479 -6.15 32.60 18.38
C LEU A 479 -6.52 33.72 17.38
N GLU A 480 -6.30 34.99 17.73
CA GLU A 480 -6.38 36.16 16.85
C GLU A 480 -5.18 36.27 15.89
N THR A 481 -3.99 35.76 16.23
CA THR A 481 -2.79 35.86 15.35
C THR A 481 -2.82 34.85 14.19
N LEU A 482 -3.66 33.80 14.28
CA LEU A 482 -3.86 32.80 13.21
C LEU A 482 -5.05 33.14 12.28
N GLY A 483 -5.76 34.25 12.50
CA GLY A 483 -6.83 34.72 11.60
C GLY A 483 -8.00 33.74 11.42
N ILE A 484 -8.24 32.80 12.35
CA ILE A 484 -9.16 31.69 12.11
C ILE A 484 -10.64 32.12 12.24
N TRP A 485 -10.98 33.22 12.92
CA TRP A 485 -12.38 33.63 13.15
C TRP A 485 -12.62 35.15 13.17
N LYS A 486 -12.04 35.88 12.21
CA LYS A 486 -12.60 37.19 11.83
C LYS A 486 -12.73 37.27 10.33
N ASP A 487 -13.97 37.47 9.90
CA ASP A 487 -14.44 37.77 8.56
C ASP A 487 -14.36 36.63 7.53
N SER A 488 -15.48 35.89 7.45
CA SER A 488 -16.05 35.30 6.23
C SER A 488 -15.09 34.63 5.23
N LYS A 489 -14.79 33.34 5.46
CA LYS A 489 -14.78 32.22 4.49
C LYS A 489 -14.17 30.95 5.11
N PRO A 490 -14.75 29.75 4.91
CA PRO A 490 -14.13 28.50 5.37
C PRO A 490 -12.86 28.17 4.57
N LEU A 491 -11.78 27.83 5.26
CA LEU A 491 -10.53 27.37 4.68
C LEU A 491 -10.76 26.06 3.88
N ARG A 492 -10.55 26.12 2.56
CA ARG A 492 -10.31 24.92 1.73
C ARG A 492 -8.91 24.40 2.01
N CYS A 493 -8.78 23.58 3.04
CA CYS A 493 -7.57 22.82 3.33
C CYS A 493 -7.44 21.67 2.33
N GLY A 494 -6.36 21.66 1.53
CA GLY A 494 -5.97 20.50 0.74
C GLY A 494 -5.64 19.31 1.66
N LYS A 495 -5.80 18.09 1.15
CA LYS A 495 -5.75 16.79 1.87
C LYS A 495 -4.55 16.53 2.82
N TYR A 496 -3.55 17.40 2.88
CA TYR A 496 -2.26 17.16 3.54
C TYR A 496 -2.04 17.86 4.89
N ASP A 497 -2.88 18.82 5.31
CA ASP A 497 -2.65 19.57 6.56
C ASP A 497 -3.49 19.10 7.76
N PHE A 498 -4.37 18.11 7.55
CA PHE A 498 -5.29 17.62 8.59
C PHE A 498 -4.58 16.95 9.79
N CYS A 499 -3.40 16.35 9.58
CA CYS A 499 -2.64 15.70 10.65
C CYS A 499 -2.02 16.72 11.62
N SER A 500 -1.63 17.90 11.12
CA SER A 500 -1.06 18.99 11.91
C SER A 500 -2.14 19.64 12.79
N ALA A 501 -3.30 19.95 12.22
CA ALA A 501 -4.47 20.46 12.95
C ALA A 501 -4.95 19.47 14.02
N ARG A 502 -4.95 18.17 13.71
CA ARG A 502 -5.30 17.09 14.66
C ARG A 502 -4.30 16.98 15.82
N ALA A 503 -3.00 17.14 15.56
CA ALA A 503 -1.96 17.13 16.60
C ALA A 503 -2.04 18.38 17.49
N GLN A 504 -2.25 19.55 16.92
CA GLN A 504 -2.39 20.81 17.65
C GLN A 504 -3.68 20.85 18.49
N ALA A 505 -4.81 20.36 17.96
CA ALA A 505 -6.05 20.25 18.71
C ALA A 505 -5.99 19.20 19.83
N MET A 506 -5.20 18.12 19.65
CA MET A 506 -4.96 17.11 20.69
C MET A 506 -4.16 17.69 21.87
N LEU A 507 -3.20 18.58 21.61
CA LEU A 507 -2.43 19.31 22.63
C LEU A 507 -3.32 20.28 23.43
N VAL A 508 -4.30 20.94 22.78
CA VAL A 508 -5.27 21.82 23.45
C VAL A 508 -6.31 21.04 24.26
N TRP A 509 -6.78 19.90 23.74
CA TRP A 509 -7.76 19.03 24.40
C TRP A 509 -7.20 18.39 25.69
N GLN A 510 -5.93 17.99 25.69
CA GLN A 510 -5.29 17.43 26.88
C GLN A 510 -5.01 18.49 27.96
N ALA A 511 -5.09 19.78 27.61
CA ALA A 511 -4.75 20.90 28.49
C ALA A 511 -5.97 21.65 29.08
N THR A 512 -7.21 21.40 28.61
CA THR A 512 -8.36 22.24 28.97
C THR A 512 -9.54 21.45 29.52
N SER A 513 -10.02 21.83 30.71
CA SER A 513 -11.34 21.44 31.27
C SER A 513 -12.51 22.12 30.54
N ASP A 514 -12.29 22.56 29.30
CA ASP A 514 -13.20 23.40 28.55
C ASP A 514 -14.13 22.53 27.68
N SER A 515 -15.43 22.63 27.98
CA SER A 515 -16.47 21.92 27.24
C SER A 515 -16.56 22.37 25.79
N GLN A 516 -16.18 23.60 25.47
CA GLN A 516 -16.14 24.13 24.11
C GLN A 516 -14.97 23.54 23.30
N ALA A 517 -13.77 23.46 23.90
CA ALA A 517 -12.62 22.79 23.28
C ALA A 517 -12.91 21.30 23.02
N LYS A 518 -13.60 20.63 23.96
CA LYS A 518 -14.05 19.24 23.79
C LYS A 518 -15.02 19.07 22.63
N ALA A 519 -15.98 19.98 22.46
CA ALA A 519 -16.95 19.95 21.36
C ALA A 519 -16.24 20.12 20.00
N ALA A 520 -15.35 21.10 19.89
CA ALA A 520 -14.57 21.38 18.68
C ALA A 520 -13.64 20.22 18.29
N TRP A 521 -13.01 19.57 19.27
CA TRP A 521 -12.17 18.39 19.01
C TRP A 521 -12.97 17.21 18.45
N LYS A 522 -14.16 16.95 18.99
CA LYS A 522 -15.04 15.89 18.52
C LYS A 522 -15.49 16.14 17.08
N LEU A 523 -15.81 17.39 16.76
CA LEU A 523 -16.16 17.81 15.40
C LEU A 523 -15.00 17.59 14.42
N LEU A 524 -13.80 18.10 14.75
CA LEU A 524 -12.61 17.94 13.91
C LEU A 524 -12.24 16.47 13.70
N GLY A 525 -12.38 15.64 14.74
CA GLY A 525 -12.20 14.20 14.64
C GLY A 525 -13.21 13.54 13.71
N ALA A 526 -14.48 13.94 13.77
CA ALA A 526 -15.51 13.44 12.87
C ALA A 526 -15.21 13.79 11.41
N GLU A 527 -14.88 15.05 11.12
CA GLU A 527 -14.50 15.52 9.78
C GLU A 527 -13.29 14.79 9.22
N ALA A 528 -12.26 14.54 10.05
CA ALA A 528 -11.09 13.77 9.66
C ALA A 528 -11.44 12.32 9.28
N HIS A 529 -12.32 11.68 10.04
CA HIS A 529 -12.79 10.33 9.72
C HIS A 529 -13.65 10.30 8.45
N LEU A 530 -14.47 11.32 8.19
CA LEU A 530 -15.21 11.44 6.94
C LEU A 530 -14.27 11.60 5.73
N ALA A 531 -13.24 12.43 5.86
CA ALA A 531 -12.23 12.62 4.82
C ALA A 531 -11.46 11.34 4.50
N ALA A 532 -11.29 10.47 5.50
CA ALA A 532 -10.68 9.14 5.37
C ALA A 532 -11.65 8.03 4.90
N GLY A 533 -12.93 8.34 4.66
CA GLY A 533 -13.95 7.36 4.28
C GLY A 533 -14.40 6.45 5.44
N GLU A 534 -14.06 6.78 6.68
CA GLU A 534 -14.35 5.99 7.88
C GLU A 534 -15.65 6.46 8.57
N ALA A 535 -16.77 6.44 7.84
CA ALA A 535 -18.06 6.93 8.33
C ALA A 535 -18.49 6.29 9.68
N GLU A 536 -18.11 5.03 9.93
CA GLU A 536 -18.43 4.33 11.18
C GLU A 536 -17.83 4.99 12.43
N LYS A 537 -16.67 5.63 12.29
CA LYS A 537 -15.97 6.32 13.37
C LYS A 537 -16.38 7.79 13.45
N ALA A 538 -16.77 8.38 12.33
CA ALA A 538 -17.20 9.78 12.26
C ALA A 538 -18.55 10.02 12.94
N VAL A 539 -19.55 9.17 12.68
CA VAL A 539 -20.92 9.32 13.21
C VAL A 539 -20.99 9.49 14.74
N PRO A 540 -20.34 8.65 15.58
CA PRO A 540 -20.39 8.83 17.03
C PRO A 540 -19.71 10.13 17.48
N LEU A 541 -18.62 10.54 16.84
CA LEU A 541 -17.91 11.78 17.17
C LEU A 541 -18.72 13.01 16.81
N ALA A 542 -19.35 13.04 15.63
CA ALA A 542 -20.23 14.13 15.21
C ALA A 542 -21.47 14.23 16.12
N SER A 543 -22.04 13.08 16.52
CA SER A 543 -23.17 13.01 17.45
C SER A 543 -22.80 13.59 18.83
N GLU A 544 -21.64 13.21 19.36
CA GLU A 544 -21.13 13.75 20.62
C GLU A 544 -20.82 15.25 20.53
N ALA A 545 -20.22 15.71 19.43
CA ALA A 545 -19.95 17.13 19.18
C ALA A 545 -21.25 17.94 19.17
N LEU A 546 -22.28 17.45 18.46
CA LEU A 546 -23.59 18.09 18.37
C LEU A 546 -24.24 18.23 19.75
N VAL A 547 -24.22 17.18 20.58
CA VAL A 547 -24.75 17.24 21.94
C VAL A 547 -24.01 18.27 22.80
N LEU A 548 -22.69 18.38 22.64
CA LEU A 548 -21.89 19.35 23.38
C LEU A 548 -22.15 20.78 22.91
N PHE A 549 -22.22 21.04 21.61
CA PHE A 549 -22.53 22.37 21.08
C PHE A 549 -23.93 22.83 21.46
N LYS A 550 -24.92 21.93 21.48
CA LYS A 550 -26.27 22.20 22.03
C LYS A 550 -26.26 22.62 23.49
N LYS A 551 -25.48 21.92 24.32
CA LYS A 551 -25.33 22.30 25.75
C LYS A 551 -24.64 23.65 25.95
N LEU A 552 -23.79 24.04 25.00
CA LEU A 552 -23.05 25.30 25.03
C LEU A 552 -23.81 26.46 24.37
N ALA A 553 -24.99 26.21 23.79
CA ALA A 553 -25.75 27.17 22.99
C ALA A 553 -24.90 27.83 21.89
N LYS A 554 -24.10 27.02 21.18
CA LYS A 554 -23.21 27.47 20.09
C LYS A 554 -23.77 27.06 18.74
N HIS A 555 -24.68 27.88 18.22
CA HIS A 555 -25.41 27.62 16.98
C HIS A 555 -24.53 27.20 15.79
N GLN A 556 -23.41 27.90 15.52
CA GLN A 556 -22.54 27.53 14.40
C GLN A 556 -21.92 26.13 14.56
N GLY A 557 -21.47 25.78 15.77
CA GLY A 557 -20.92 24.45 16.05
C GLY A 557 -21.99 23.34 15.98
N GLU A 558 -23.24 23.67 16.29
CA GLU A 558 -24.37 22.74 16.06
C GLU A 558 -24.60 22.48 14.57
N VAL A 559 -24.52 23.51 13.73
CA VAL A 559 -24.64 23.40 12.27
C VAL A 559 -23.51 22.53 11.71
N ASP A 560 -22.26 22.82 12.08
CA ASP A 560 -21.09 22.09 11.57
C ASP A 560 -21.09 20.62 12.03
N ALA A 561 -21.44 20.35 13.30
CA ALA A 561 -21.57 18.99 13.81
C ALA A 561 -22.73 18.22 13.17
N THR A 562 -23.82 18.92 12.85
CA THR A 562 -24.94 18.30 12.13
C THR A 562 -24.56 17.98 10.69
N LEU A 563 -23.81 18.85 10.02
CA LEU A 563 -23.28 18.60 8.68
C LEU A 563 -22.37 17.36 8.64
N ALA A 564 -21.43 17.25 9.58
CA ALA A 564 -20.57 16.09 9.72
C ALA A 564 -21.39 14.81 10.02
N LEU A 565 -22.40 14.90 10.88
CA LEU A 565 -23.27 13.79 11.20
C LEU A 565 -24.05 13.30 9.98
N VAL A 566 -24.68 14.22 9.24
CA VAL A 566 -25.43 13.91 8.01
C VAL A 566 -24.52 13.24 6.99
N ASN A 567 -23.34 13.80 6.73
CA ASN A 567 -22.36 13.21 5.79
C ASN A 567 -21.91 11.81 6.22
N GLY A 568 -21.80 11.52 7.51
CA GLY A 568 -21.52 10.17 8.02
C GLY A 568 -22.68 9.20 7.80
N LEU A 569 -23.92 9.66 8.03
CA LEU A 569 -25.14 8.85 7.87
C LEU A 569 -25.46 8.56 6.40
N MET A 570 -25.07 9.42 5.45
CA MET A 570 -25.29 9.24 4.01
C MET A 570 -24.89 7.86 3.48
N SER A 571 -23.88 7.21 4.07
CA SER A 571 -23.38 5.88 3.65
C SER A 571 -24.03 4.71 4.39
N LYS A 572 -24.64 4.95 5.56
CA LYS A 572 -25.16 3.93 6.47
C LYS A 572 -26.67 3.87 6.51
N ASP A 573 -27.29 5.03 6.66
CA ASP A 573 -28.73 5.20 6.76
C ASP A 573 -29.12 6.56 6.14
N PRO A 574 -29.28 6.58 4.80
CA PRO A 574 -29.76 7.77 4.10
C PRO A 574 -31.11 8.28 4.60
N GLY A 575 -31.98 7.40 5.15
CA GLY A 575 -33.26 7.80 5.71
C GLY A 575 -33.08 8.65 6.97
N ALA A 576 -32.28 8.18 7.93
CA ALA A 576 -31.93 8.96 9.11
C ALA A 576 -31.22 10.28 8.76
N ALA A 577 -30.41 10.30 7.70
CA ALA A 577 -29.78 11.52 7.20
C ALA A 577 -30.80 12.57 6.71
N VAL A 578 -31.90 12.15 6.09
CA VAL A 578 -33.01 13.04 5.67
C VAL A 578 -33.65 13.71 6.90
N ASP A 579 -33.96 12.92 7.93
CA ASP A 579 -34.64 13.42 9.13
C ASP A 579 -33.77 14.40 9.91
N VAL A 580 -32.47 14.08 10.07
CA VAL A 580 -31.50 14.95 10.75
C VAL A 580 -31.30 16.26 9.98
N ALA A 581 -31.17 16.19 8.66
CA ALA A 581 -31.02 17.37 7.82
C ALA A 581 -32.29 18.24 7.80
N ALA A 582 -33.48 17.64 7.82
CA ALA A 582 -34.76 18.36 7.88
C ALA A 582 -34.94 19.12 9.21
N ALA A 583 -34.63 18.46 10.34
CA ALA A 583 -34.67 19.10 11.65
C ALA A 583 -33.66 20.26 11.77
N ALA A 584 -32.47 20.10 11.21
CA ALA A 584 -31.43 21.13 11.20
C ALA A 584 -31.79 22.32 10.32
N ALA A 585 -32.39 22.09 9.14
CA ALA A 585 -32.88 23.17 8.28
C ALA A 585 -33.92 24.03 8.98
N GLY A 586 -34.87 23.42 9.70
CA GLY A 586 -35.85 24.16 10.52
C GLY A 586 -35.20 24.99 11.63
N ALA A 587 -34.17 24.45 12.30
CA ALA A 587 -33.44 25.18 13.33
C ALA A 587 -32.63 26.38 12.76
N CYS A 588 -32.02 26.23 11.58
CA CYS A 588 -31.35 27.33 10.89
C CYS A 588 -32.35 28.42 10.46
N HIS A 589 -33.54 28.01 9.99
CA HIS A 589 -34.62 28.93 9.62
C HIS A 589 -35.08 29.77 10.82
N ASP A 590 -35.37 29.11 11.95
CA ASP A 590 -35.79 29.78 13.19
C ASP A 590 -34.70 30.72 13.73
N ALA A 591 -33.43 30.42 13.47
CA ALA A 591 -32.28 31.23 13.84
C ALA A 591 -31.96 32.37 12.84
N GLY A 592 -32.61 32.41 11.68
CA GLY A 592 -32.34 33.39 10.62
C GLY A 592 -31.01 33.15 9.87
N ASP A 593 -30.45 31.94 9.92
CA ASP A 593 -29.23 31.54 9.22
C ASP A 593 -29.56 30.96 7.84
N ALA A 594 -29.70 31.84 6.85
CA ALA A 594 -30.08 31.47 5.48
C ALA A 594 -29.03 30.56 4.79
N GLU A 595 -27.75 30.70 5.12
CA GLU A 595 -26.67 29.91 4.50
C GLU A 595 -26.59 28.50 5.13
N GLY A 596 -26.76 28.40 6.45
CA GLY A 596 -26.93 27.13 7.16
C GLY A 596 -28.20 26.39 6.73
N GLU A 597 -29.32 27.10 6.56
CA GLU A 597 -30.56 26.53 6.03
C GLU A 597 -30.35 25.95 4.63
N ALA A 598 -29.69 26.71 3.74
CA ALA A 598 -29.35 26.24 2.39
C ALA A 598 -28.48 24.98 2.41
N ALA A 599 -27.48 24.91 3.30
CA ALA A 599 -26.60 23.76 3.44
C ALA A 599 -27.34 22.50 3.93
N MET A 600 -28.24 22.66 4.90
CA MET A 600 -29.03 21.55 5.43
C MET A 600 -30.05 21.04 4.40
N LEU A 601 -30.69 21.93 3.65
CA LEU A 601 -31.58 21.55 2.54
C LEU A 601 -30.81 20.81 1.43
N LEU A 602 -29.59 21.24 1.10
CA LEU A 602 -28.75 20.53 0.12
C LEU A 602 -28.40 19.12 0.60
N CYS A 603 -28.08 18.96 1.89
CA CYS A 603 -27.79 17.65 2.47
C CYS A 603 -29.03 16.75 2.50
N LYS A 604 -30.20 17.32 2.83
CA LYS A 604 -31.49 16.64 2.74
C LYS A 604 -31.76 16.14 1.31
N ALA A 605 -31.58 17.00 0.31
CA ALA A 605 -31.77 16.62 -1.10
C ALA A 605 -30.82 15.51 -1.55
N LYS A 606 -29.54 15.56 -1.13
CA LYS A 606 -28.57 14.49 -1.38
C LYS A 606 -29.00 13.17 -0.74
N ALA A 607 -29.43 13.21 0.52
CA ALA A 607 -29.89 12.04 1.27
C ALA A 607 -31.15 11.42 0.64
N SER A 608 -32.13 12.23 0.25
CA SER A 608 -33.35 11.79 -0.44
C SER A 608 -33.06 11.14 -1.80
N LEU A 609 -32.07 11.66 -2.54
CA LEU A 609 -31.65 11.07 -3.80
C LEU A 609 -30.90 9.75 -3.59
N ALA A 610 -30.09 9.64 -2.54
CA ALA A 610 -29.37 8.42 -2.17
C ALA A 610 -30.30 7.31 -1.66
N SER A 611 -31.39 7.67 -0.96
CA SER A 611 -32.40 6.72 -0.49
C SER A 611 -33.36 6.25 -1.60
N MET A 612 -33.35 6.90 -2.77
CA MET A 612 -34.28 6.68 -3.88
C MET A 612 -35.77 6.75 -3.48
N GLN A 613 -36.09 7.43 -2.38
CA GLN A 613 -37.45 7.47 -1.85
C GLN A 613 -38.37 8.39 -2.66
N ASP A 614 -37.90 9.60 -3.01
CA ASP A 614 -38.66 10.56 -3.82
C ASP A 614 -37.71 11.54 -4.57
N PRO A 615 -37.40 11.26 -5.85
CA PRO A 615 -36.59 12.14 -6.68
C PRO A 615 -37.20 13.52 -6.92
N TYR A 616 -38.53 13.65 -6.91
CA TYR A 616 -39.22 14.91 -7.16
C TYR A 616 -39.08 15.84 -5.95
N ALA A 617 -39.36 15.33 -4.75
CA ALA A 617 -39.12 16.07 -3.52
C ALA A 617 -37.64 16.42 -3.32
N ALA A 618 -36.71 15.55 -3.75
CA ALA A 618 -35.28 15.85 -3.73
C ALA A 618 -34.91 17.02 -4.65
N ALA A 619 -35.50 17.08 -5.86
CA ALA A 619 -35.32 18.20 -6.78
C ALA A 619 -35.89 19.51 -6.21
N GLU A 620 -37.12 19.49 -5.67
CA GLU A 620 -37.72 20.69 -5.04
C GLU A 620 -36.90 21.20 -3.86
N THR A 621 -36.40 20.29 -3.01
CA THR A 621 -35.55 20.63 -1.87
C THR A 621 -34.22 21.23 -2.33
N ALA A 622 -33.61 20.69 -3.39
CA ALA A 622 -32.38 21.24 -3.97
C ALA A 622 -32.59 22.61 -4.60
N ILE A 623 -33.74 22.84 -5.27
CA ILE A 623 -34.11 24.15 -5.83
C ILE A 623 -34.29 25.19 -4.72
N ALA A 624 -34.92 24.83 -3.60
CA ALA A 624 -35.04 25.71 -2.44
C ALA A 624 -33.65 26.10 -1.88
N SER A 625 -32.73 25.14 -1.79
CA SER A 625 -31.33 25.39 -1.42
C SER A 625 -30.62 26.35 -2.40
N CYS A 626 -30.80 26.17 -3.71
CA CYS A 626 -30.27 27.09 -4.74
C CYS A 626 -30.73 28.53 -4.51
N LEU A 627 -32.02 28.75 -4.26
CA LEU A 627 -32.57 30.09 -4.07
C LEU A 627 -31.95 30.80 -2.87
N LEU A 628 -31.76 30.08 -1.76
CA LEU A 628 -31.12 30.62 -0.56
C LEU A 628 -29.62 30.91 -0.80
N TYR A 629 -28.89 30.01 -1.46
CA TYR A 629 -27.49 30.26 -1.80
C TYR A 629 -27.31 31.45 -2.75
N ARG A 630 -28.23 31.66 -3.70
CA ARG A 630 -28.24 32.86 -4.56
C ARG A 630 -28.49 34.13 -3.79
N GLN A 631 -29.44 34.12 -2.85
CA GLN A 631 -29.71 35.26 -1.98
C GLN A 631 -28.50 35.59 -1.08
N ALA A 632 -27.79 34.56 -0.61
CA ALA A 632 -26.56 34.70 0.17
C ALA A 632 -25.32 35.06 -0.68
N GLY A 633 -25.41 35.05 -2.01
CA GLY A 633 -24.27 35.28 -2.91
C GLY A 633 -23.23 34.15 -2.95
N ASN A 634 -23.57 32.95 -2.46
CA ASN A 634 -22.67 31.80 -2.45
C ASN A 634 -22.79 31.00 -3.76
N THR A 635 -21.96 31.34 -4.74
CA THR A 635 -21.94 30.70 -6.06
C THR A 635 -21.50 29.23 -6.03
N SER A 636 -20.69 28.83 -5.04
CA SER A 636 -20.26 27.43 -4.86
C SER A 636 -21.42 26.54 -4.39
N GLY A 637 -22.17 27.03 -3.39
CA GLY A 637 -23.38 26.37 -2.89
C GLY A 637 -24.47 26.27 -3.96
N ASP A 638 -24.69 27.34 -4.74
CA ASP A 638 -25.63 27.34 -5.85
C ASP A 638 -25.27 26.30 -6.93
N ALA A 639 -23.99 26.25 -7.36
CA ALA A 639 -23.54 25.25 -8.33
C ALA A 639 -23.70 23.81 -7.81
N ALA A 640 -23.43 23.57 -6.52
CA ALA A 640 -23.61 22.25 -5.90
C ALA A 640 -25.09 21.84 -5.81
N ALA A 641 -25.99 22.79 -5.50
CA ALA A 641 -27.42 22.54 -5.46
C ALA A 641 -28.03 22.34 -6.85
N LEU A 642 -27.54 23.04 -7.88
CA LEU A 642 -27.91 22.82 -9.28
C LEU A 642 -27.46 21.45 -9.81
N GLU A 643 -26.28 20.96 -9.38
CA GLU A 643 -25.82 19.60 -9.73
C GLU A 643 -26.77 18.53 -9.18
N ILE A 644 -27.18 18.67 -7.91
CA ILE A 644 -28.14 17.74 -7.30
C ILE A 644 -29.51 17.84 -7.97
N THR A 645 -29.97 19.05 -8.29
CA THR A 645 -31.20 19.28 -9.07
C THR A 645 -31.14 18.57 -10.42
N ALA A 646 -30.02 18.72 -11.16
CA ALA A 646 -29.82 18.06 -12.43
C ALA A 646 -29.82 16.52 -12.30
N ARG A 647 -29.18 15.99 -11.26
CA ARG A 647 -29.10 14.54 -11.00
C ARG A 647 -30.45 13.94 -10.59
N ALA A 648 -31.27 14.69 -9.84
CA ALA A 648 -32.62 14.30 -9.51
C ALA A 648 -33.52 14.27 -10.76
N HIS A 649 -33.50 15.34 -11.58
CA HIS A 649 -34.23 15.37 -12.84
C HIS A 649 -33.78 14.30 -13.84
N LEU A 650 -32.52 13.86 -13.81
CA LEU A 650 -32.02 12.80 -14.71
C LEU A 650 -32.81 11.48 -14.56
N LEU A 651 -33.51 11.30 -13.44
CA LEU A 651 -34.33 10.10 -13.19
C LEU A 651 -35.71 10.16 -13.86
N TYR A 652 -36.23 11.34 -14.24
CA TYR A 652 -37.60 11.48 -14.74
C TYR A 652 -37.84 12.56 -15.81
N ASP A 653 -37.00 13.59 -15.89
CA ASP A 653 -37.06 14.67 -16.88
C ASP A 653 -35.64 15.02 -17.39
N PRO A 654 -35.16 14.33 -18.45
CA PRO A 654 -33.83 14.55 -19.00
C PRO A 654 -33.60 15.95 -19.59
N GLU A 655 -34.66 16.64 -20.04
CA GLU A 655 -34.54 18.00 -20.57
C GLU A 655 -34.31 19.02 -19.45
N GLN A 656 -35.05 18.88 -18.35
CA GLN A 656 -34.87 19.71 -17.16
C GLN A 656 -33.53 19.41 -16.47
N SER A 657 -33.09 18.15 -16.50
CA SER A 657 -31.73 17.74 -16.09
C SER A 657 -30.65 18.44 -16.91
N LEU A 658 -30.78 18.44 -18.24
CA LEU A 658 -29.84 19.10 -19.14
C LEU A 658 -29.79 20.62 -18.92
N LYS A 659 -30.94 21.25 -18.64
CA LYS A 659 -31.04 22.68 -18.32
C LYS A 659 -30.31 22.99 -17.01
N ALA A 660 -30.62 22.26 -15.94
CA ALA A 660 -30.00 22.46 -14.62
C ALA A 660 -28.48 22.21 -14.65
N ALA A 661 -28.00 21.19 -15.39
CA ALA A 661 -26.57 20.91 -15.51
C ALA A 661 -25.81 22.01 -16.29
N LYS A 662 -26.42 22.60 -17.32
CA LYS A 662 -25.84 23.75 -18.04
C LYS A 662 -25.79 25.00 -17.17
N GLU A 663 -26.83 25.24 -16.37
CA GLU A 663 -26.88 26.33 -15.41
C GLU A 663 -25.81 26.15 -14.32
N ALA A 664 -25.66 24.94 -13.77
CA ALA A 664 -24.61 24.61 -12.81
C ALA A 664 -23.21 24.91 -13.38
N LEU A 665 -22.96 24.54 -14.64
CA LEU A 665 -21.69 24.80 -15.32
C LEU A 665 -21.42 26.30 -15.50
N ALA A 666 -22.45 27.08 -15.84
CA ALA A 666 -22.35 28.52 -16.00
C ALA A 666 -22.01 29.22 -14.67
N VAL A 667 -22.64 28.81 -13.57
CA VAL A 667 -22.33 29.32 -12.21
C VAL A 667 -20.91 28.91 -11.78
N CYS A 668 -20.52 27.66 -12.03
CA CYS A 668 -19.23 27.09 -11.65
C CYS A 668 -18.04 27.76 -12.35
N SER A 669 -18.22 28.23 -13.59
CA SER A 669 -17.22 28.94 -14.41
C SER A 669 -16.73 30.27 -13.80
N SER A 670 -17.36 30.74 -12.71
CA SER A 670 -17.09 32.03 -12.05
C SER A 670 -16.26 31.95 -10.76
N GLY A 671 -15.89 30.76 -10.25
CA GLY A 671 -15.05 30.73 -9.04
C GLY A 671 -14.74 29.42 -8.32
N ASP A 672 -15.26 28.24 -8.73
CA ASP A 672 -15.02 26.99 -7.98
C ASP A 672 -14.89 25.75 -8.87
N VAL A 673 -13.75 25.04 -8.80
CA VAL A 673 -13.41 23.90 -9.67
C VAL A 673 -13.82 22.53 -9.08
N THR A 674 -14.25 22.46 -7.83
CA THR A 674 -14.44 21.17 -7.12
C THR A 674 -15.69 20.38 -7.52
N ALA A 675 -16.78 21.07 -7.87
CA ALA A 675 -18.02 20.44 -8.33
C ALA A 675 -17.99 20.10 -9.84
N LEU A 676 -17.03 20.66 -10.58
CA LEU A 676 -16.95 20.56 -12.04
C LEU A 676 -16.98 19.11 -12.57
N PRO A 677 -16.24 18.13 -12.00
CA PRO A 677 -16.30 16.76 -12.50
C PRO A 677 -17.68 16.09 -12.31
N ALA A 678 -18.42 16.44 -11.27
CA ALA A 678 -19.77 15.92 -11.05
C ALA A 678 -20.77 16.54 -12.04
N ILE A 679 -20.66 17.85 -12.26
CA ILE A 679 -21.48 18.59 -13.23
C ILE A 679 -21.25 18.05 -14.66
N GLU A 680 -20.00 17.82 -15.06
CA GLU A 680 -19.67 17.30 -16.39
C GLU A 680 -20.22 15.88 -16.62
N ARG A 681 -20.14 15.01 -15.61
CA ARG A 681 -20.74 13.67 -15.67
C ARG A 681 -22.25 13.71 -15.82
N THR A 682 -22.93 14.51 -15.00
CA THR A 682 -24.40 14.65 -15.07
C THR A 682 -24.82 15.29 -16.40
N LEU A 683 -24.06 16.27 -16.89
CA LEU A 683 -24.28 16.90 -18.20
C LEU A 683 -24.13 15.90 -19.37
N ALA A 684 -23.11 15.04 -19.32
CA ALA A 684 -22.91 14.00 -20.33
C ALA A 684 -24.07 12.99 -20.32
N ALA A 685 -24.48 12.53 -19.14
CA ALA A 685 -25.60 11.60 -18.99
C ALA A 685 -26.93 12.20 -19.51
N ALA A 686 -27.22 13.46 -19.17
CA ALA A 686 -28.41 14.15 -19.65
C ALA A 686 -28.41 14.32 -21.17
N LYS A 687 -27.26 14.67 -21.79
CA LYS A 687 -27.13 14.76 -23.27
C LYS A 687 -27.44 13.43 -23.95
N VAL A 688 -26.93 12.32 -23.40
CA VAL A 688 -27.18 10.98 -23.95
C VAL A 688 -28.65 10.61 -23.85
N GLN A 689 -29.29 10.85 -22.71
CA GLN A 689 -30.70 10.54 -22.53
C GLN A 689 -31.62 11.41 -23.41
N VAL A 690 -31.37 12.71 -23.53
CA VAL A 690 -32.12 13.60 -24.42
C VAL A 690 -31.96 13.17 -25.88
N ALA A 691 -30.74 12.86 -26.33
CA ALA A 691 -30.51 12.36 -27.69
C ALA A 691 -31.21 11.02 -27.95
N THR A 692 -31.29 10.16 -26.93
CA THR A 692 -32.01 8.88 -27.01
C THR A 692 -33.52 9.08 -27.06
N ALA A 693 -34.07 9.98 -26.25
CA ALA A 693 -35.48 10.34 -26.25
C ALA A 693 -35.90 10.96 -27.58
N GLN A 694 -35.09 11.87 -28.13
CA GLN A 694 -35.31 12.46 -29.46
C GLN A 694 -35.26 11.42 -30.58
N LYS A 695 -34.32 10.47 -30.54
CA LYS A 695 -34.28 9.35 -31.51
C LYS A 695 -35.49 8.44 -31.37
N ALA A 696 -35.97 8.18 -30.16
CA ALA A 696 -37.16 7.38 -29.91
C ALA A 696 -38.45 8.10 -30.37
N GLU A 697 -38.53 9.41 -30.20
CA GLU A 697 -39.63 10.25 -30.69
C GLU A 697 -39.60 10.37 -32.23
N GLN A 698 -38.42 10.50 -32.82
CA GLN A 698 -38.21 10.47 -34.26
C GLN A 698 -38.57 9.10 -34.86
N ALA A 699 -38.26 8.01 -34.17
CA ALA A 699 -38.69 6.65 -34.53
C ALA A 699 -40.22 6.49 -34.40
N LYS A 700 -40.86 7.07 -33.38
CA LYS A 700 -42.33 7.14 -33.27
C LYS A 700 -42.95 7.94 -34.42
N TYR A 701 -42.40 9.11 -34.74
CA TYR A 701 -42.83 9.96 -35.86
C TYR A 701 -42.72 9.25 -37.21
N LEU A 702 -41.64 8.48 -37.42
CA LEU A 702 -41.44 7.65 -38.60
C LEU A 702 -42.42 6.45 -38.65
N SER A 703 -42.77 5.86 -37.50
CA SER A 703 -43.77 4.78 -37.42
C SER A 703 -45.20 5.26 -37.71
N CYS A 704 -45.54 6.51 -37.36
CA CYS A 704 -46.84 7.11 -37.63
C CYS A 704 -47.09 7.41 -39.12
N ARG A 705 -46.06 7.31 -39.98
CA ARG A 705 -46.16 7.58 -41.43
C ARG A 705 -46.30 6.35 -42.33
N GLY A 706 -46.67 5.20 -41.78
CA GLY A 706 -47.23 4.11 -42.58
C GLY A 706 -46.20 3.32 -43.40
N GLN A 707 -45.17 2.79 -42.74
CA GLN A 707 -44.47 1.59 -43.23
C GLN A 707 -44.58 0.51 -42.16
N SER A 708 -45.60 -0.34 -42.32
CA SER A 708 -46.00 -1.36 -41.37
C SER A 708 -45.17 -2.64 -41.52
N GLY A 709 -44.70 -3.21 -40.41
CA GLY A 709 -44.39 -4.64 -40.36
C GLY A 709 -43.44 -5.16 -39.28
N ALA A 710 -43.65 -4.87 -37.98
CA ALA A 710 -43.60 -5.86 -36.88
C ALA A 710 -43.49 -5.17 -35.49
N ALA A 711 -44.23 -5.71 -34.53
CA ALA A 711 -44.71 -5.05 -33.30
C ALA A 711 -43.73 -5.07 -32.12
N TYR A 712 -43.59 -3.92 -31.44
CA TYR A 712 -42.91 -3.80 -30.15
C TYR A 712 -43.93 -3.83 -29.00
N LYS A 713 -43.78 -4.77 -28.06
CA LYS A 713 -44.59 -4.89 -26.84
C LYS A 713 -43.99 -4.04 -25.72
N TRP A 714 -44.83 -3.28 -25.01
CA TRP A 714 -44.45 -2.48 -23.84
C TRP A 714 -44.13 -3.38 -22.62
N PRO A 715 -43.01 -3.20 -21.89
CA PRO A 715 -42.79 -3.89 -20.62
C PRO A 715 -43.68 -3.29 -19.52
N LYS A 716 -44.32 -4.16 -18.74
CA LYS A 716 -44.99 -3.81 -17.48
C LYS A 716 -43.96 -3.28 -16.47
N HIS A 717 -44.37 -2.31 -15.67
CA HIS A 717 -43.60 -1.71 -14.57
C HIS A 717 -42.74 -2.71 -13.78
N PRO A 718 -41.46 -2.42 -13.49
CA PRO A 718 -40.70 -3.19 -12.52
C PRO A 718 -41.03 -2.70 -11.09
N GLN A 719 -41.51 -3.63 -10.27
CA GLN A 719 -41.41 -3.54 -8.82
C GLN A 719 -39.92 -3.58 -8.42
N LEU A 720 -39.57 -2.74 -7.45
CA LEU A 720 -38.26 -2.63 -6.82
C LEU A 720 -37.71 -4.00 -6.38
N ARG A 721 -36.63 -4.45 -7.02
CA ARG A 721 -35.61 -5.35 -6.46
C ARG A 721 -34.24 -4.78 -6.88
N GLY A 722 -33.21 -5.01 -6.06
CA GLY A 722 -31.87 -4.41 -6.15
C GLY A 722 -31.19 -4.52 -7.52
N PRO A 723 -30.01 -3.90 -7.71
CA PRO A 723 -29.41 -3.73 -9.03
C PRO A 723 -29.25 -5.09 -9.71
N PRO A 724 -29.75 -5.26 -10.95
CA PRO A 724 -29.55 -6.49 -11.68
C PRO A 724 -28.06 -6.65 -12.01
N VAL A 725 -27.56 -7.87 -11.84
CA VAL A 725 -26.24 -8.29 -12.28
C VAL A 725 -26.20 -8.24 -13.82
N GLN A 726 -25.88 -7.08 -14.39
CA GLN A 726 -25.46 -6.84 -15.79
C GLN A 726 -24.64 -5.53 -15.78
N ASP A 727 -23.40 -5.39 -16.26
CA ASP A 727 -22.67 -6.12 -17.29
C ASP A 727 -21.15 -6.15 -16.95
N VAL A 728 -20.75 -6.98 -15.99
CA VAL A 728 -19.32 -7.38 -15.86
C VAL A 728 -18.98 -8.48 -16.87
N PHE A 729 -20.00 -9.17 -17.39
CA PHE A 729 -19.86 -10.30 -18.32
C PHE A 729 -19.83 -9.91 -19.81
N ALA A 730 -20.38 -8.77 -20.22
CA ALA A 730 -20.54 -8.42 -21.64
C ALA A 730 -19.30 -7.82 -22.32
N LEU A 731 -18.32 -7.33 -21.55
CA LEU A 731 -17.19 -6.54 -22.08
C LEU A 731 -15.82 -7.24 -22.03
N GLN A 732 -15.74 -8.46 -21.48
CA GLN A 732 -14.45 -9.14 -21.25
C GLN A 732 -14.25 -10.43 -22.07
N GLN A 733 -15.24 -10.90 -22.82
CA GLN A 733 -15.22 -12.25 -23.41
C GLN A 733 -15.46 -12.29 -24.94
N ASP A 734 -15.97 -11.23 -25.56
CA ASP A 734 -15.95 -11.02 -27.01
C ASP A 734 -14.63 -10.33 -27.37
N ARG A 735 -13.57 -11.13 -27.55
CA ARG A 735 -12.20 -10.60 -27.69
C ARG A 735 -11.97 -9.90 -29.03
N ASP A 736 -12.76 -10.21 -30.04
CA ASP A 736 -12.69 -9.63 -31.38
C ASP A 736 -13.78 -8.59 -31.65
N GLY A 737 -14.78 -8.47 -30.76
CA GLY A 737 -15.79 -7.41 -30.76
C GLY A 737 -16.83 -7.56 -31.86
N ASP A 738 -17.03 -8.79 -32.37
CA ASP A 738 -17.89 -9.06 -33.51
C ASP A 738 -19.36 -9.34 -33.13
N GLY A 739 -19.65 -9.34 -31.82
CA GLY A 739 -20.98 -9.60 -31.27
C GLY A 739 -21.35 -11.09 -31.19
N LYS A 740 -20.40 -11.99 -31.47
CA LYS A 740 -20.55 -13.44 -31.41
C LYS A 740 -19.50 -14.02 -30.46
N LEU A 741 -19.75 -15.22 -29.96
CA LEU A 741 -18.81 -15.94 -29.11
C LEU A 741 -18.47 -17.26 -29.77
N THR A 742 -17.18 -17.58 -29.88
CA THR A 742 -16.74 -18.92 -30.29
C THR A 742 -17.12 -19.96 -29.23
N ARG A 743 -17.14 -21.25 -29.58
CA ARG A 743 -17.36 -22.36 -28.63
C ARG A 743 -16.51 -22.22 -27.36
N LYS A 744 -15.26 -21.78 -27.53
CA LYS A 744 -14.31 -21.63 -26.42
C LYS A 744 -14.70 -20.46 -25.51
N GLU A 745 -15.04 -19.31 -26.08
CA GLU A 745 -15.46 -18.12 -25.32
C GLU A 745 -16.81 -18.33 -24.63
N PHE A 746 -17.73 -19.04 -25.29
CA PHE A 746 -19.01 -19.42 -24.70
C PHE A 746 -18.82 -20.31 -23.46
N LEU A 747 -18.07 -21.41 -23.58
CA LEU A 747 -17.83 -22.31 -22.46
C LEU A 747 -17.07 -21.62 -21.32
N GLN A 748 -16.13 -20.73 -21.65
CA GLN A 748 -15.37 -19.95 -20.68
C GLN A 748 -16.25 -18.94 -19.93
N ALA A 749 -17.14 -18.21 -20.63
CA ALA A 749 -18.07 -17.28 -20.03
C ALA A 749 -19.06 -17.97 -19.08
N LEU A 750 -19.59 -19.13 -19.47
CA LEU A 750 -20.48 -19.94 -18.63
C LEU A 750 -19.78 -20.42 -17.33
N ARG A 751 -18.51 -20.79 -17.40
CA ARG A 751 -17.72 -21.19 -16.22
C ARG A 751 -17.43 -20.02 -15.29
N CYS A 752 -17.07 -18.86 -15.84
CA CYS A 752 -16.91 -17.64 -15.04
C CYS A 752 -18.22 -17.27 -14.33
N ALA A 753 -19.38 -17.59 -14.92
CA ALA A 753 -20.70 -17.41 -14.32
C ALA A 753 -21.09 -18.53 -13.32
N GLY A 754 -20.20 -19.48 -13.04
CA GLY A 754 -20.41 -20.57 -12.07
C GLY A 754 -21.28 -21.72 -12.58
N ALA A 755 -21.38 -21.91 -13.91
CA ALA A 755 -21.99 -23.11 -14.51
C ALA A 755 -20.91 -24.16 -14.88
N CYS A 756 -21.32 -25.43 -15.02
CA CYS A 756 -20.47 -26.53 -15.51
C CYS A 756 -20.93 -26.99 -16.90
N PRO A 757 -20.67 -26.20 -17.96
CA PRO A 757 -21.17 -26.50 -19.29
C PRO A 757 -20.38 -27.63 -19.96
N THR A 758 -21.09 -28.48 -20.68
CA THR A 758 -20.55 -29.54 -21.53
C THR A 758 -20.47 -29.10 -22.99
N ALA A 759 -19.71 -29.86 -23.77
CA ALA A 759 -19.69 -29.77 -25.23
C ALA A 759 -21.10 -29.80 -25.86
N MET A 760 -22.00 -30.61 -25.31
CA MET A 760 -23.37 -30.78 -25.80
C MET A 760 -24.25 -29.58 -25.52
N ASP A 761 -24.01 -28.85 -24.41
CA ASP A 761 -24.78 -27.64 -24.09
C ASP A 761 -24.55 -26.55 -25.14
N PHE A 762 -23.33 -26.42 -25.64
CA PHE A 762 -23.05 -25.52 -26.77
C PHE A 762 -23.75 -25.97 -28.05
N GLU A 763 -23.74 -27.27 -28.35
CA GLU A 763 -24.40 -27.82 -29.55
C GLU A 763 -25.94 -27.70 -29.49
N GLU A 764 -26.54 -27.80 -28.31
CA GLU A 764 -27.99 -27.60 -28.08
C GLU A 764 -28.37 -26.14 -28.34
N VAL A 765 -27.59 -25.20 -27.82
CA VAL A 765 -27.78 -23.75 -28.07
C VAL A 765 -27.58 -23.42 -29.54
N CYS A 766 -26.60 -24.02 -30.21
CA CYS A 766 -26.41 -23.86 -31.65
C CYS A 766 -27.54 -24.47 -32.49
N ARG A 767 -28.22 -25.51 -31.98
CA ARG A 767 -29.34 -26.16 -32.65
C ARG A 767 -30.62 -25.30 -32.60
N GLU A 768 -30.85 -24.61 -31.49
CA GLU A 768 -32.00 -23.70 -31.32
C GLU A 768 -31.77 -22.30 -31.91
N HIS A 769 -30.52 -21.82 -31.91
CA HIS A 769 -30.20 -20.42 -32.20
C HIS A 769 -29.19 -20.20 -33.33
N GLY A 770 -28.84 -21.24 -34.09
CA GLY A 770 -27.93 -21.19 -35.23
C GLY A 770 -26.46 -21.47 -34.87
N ALA A 771 -25.61 -21.79 -35.86
CA ALA A 771 -24.23 -22.27 -35.64
C ALA A 771 -23.30 -21.27 -34.90
N THR A 772 -23.65 -19.98 -34.89
CA THR A 772 -22.99 -18.91 -34.11
C THR A 772 -24.06 -17.94 -33.60
N PRO A 773 -24.69 -18.22 -32.45
CA PRO A 773 -25.75 -17.39 -31.88
C PRO A 773 -25.29 -15.97 -31.54
N GLU A 774 -26.20 -15.00 -31.51
CA GLU A 774 -25.93 -13.64 -31.01
C GLU A 774 -26.07 -13.57 -29.48
N TYR A 775 -25.42 -12.58 -28.84
CA TYR A 775 -25.43 -12.36 -27.38
C TYR A 775 -26.81 -12.52 -26.68
N PRO A 776 -27.94 -12.04 -27.23
CA PRO A 776 -29.25 -12.21 -26.60
C PRO A 776 -29.73 -13.67 -26.54
N ALA A 777 -29.40 -14.49 -27.54
CA ALA A 777 -29.73 -15.92 -27.57
C ALA A 777 -28.87 -16.69 -26.55
N TYR A 778 -27.60 -16.29 -26.38
CA TYR A 778 -26.73 -16.85 -25.36
C TYR A 778 -27.17 -16.53 -23.93
N ARG A 779 -27.69 -15.33 -23.68
CA ARG A 779 -28.24 -14.96 -22.37
C ARG A 779 -29.42 -15.84 -21.98
N ALA A 780 -30.33 -16.12 -22.91
CA ALA A 780 -31.47 -17.00 -22.68
C ALA A 780 -31.01 -18.44 -22.37
N ALA A 781 -30.00 -18.94 -23.08
CA ALA A 781 -29.41 -20.24 -22.82
C ALA A 781 -28.70 -20.31 -21.45
N LEU A 782 -27.95 -19.26 -21.06
CA LEU A 782 -27.28 -19.15 -19.77
C LEU A 782 -28.30 -19.18 -18.62
N GLU A 783 -29.44 -18.48 -18.75
CA GLU A 783 -30.51 -18.52 -17.74
C GLU A 783 -31.08 -19.93 -17.56
N VAL A 784 -31.27 -20.69 -18.65
CA VAL A 784 -31.72 -22.09 -18.58
C VAL A 784 -30.65 -23.01 -17.98
N LEU A 785 -29.39 -22.87 -18.36
CA LEU A 785 -28.29 -23.70 -17.85
C LEU A 785 -27.95 -23.42 -16.38
N LEU A 786 -28.09 -22.17 -15.93
CA LEU A 786 -27.93 -21.80 -14.51
C LEU A 786 -29.01 -22.41 -13.61
N THR A 787 -30.21 -22.69 -14.15
CA THR A 787 -31.26 -23.43 -13.41
C THR A 787 -30.97 -24.93 -13.30
N ARG A 788 -30.01 -25.46 -14.07
CA ARG A 788 -29.58 -26.89 -14.04
C ARG A 788 -28.35 -27.15 -13.16
N ARG A 789 -27.93 -26.19 -12.31
CA ARG A 789 -26.78 -26.39 -11.41
C ARG A 789 -27.00 -27.65 -10.54
N PRO A 790 -26.07 -28.62 -10.52
CA PRO A 790 -26.16 -29.74 -9.59
C PRO A 790 -26.06 -29.23 -8.16
N THR A 791 -26.84 -29.80 -7.24
CA THR A 791 -26.64 -29.56 -5.80
C THR A 791 -25.39 -30.32 -5.34
N ALA A 792 -24.82 -29.91 -4.20
CA ALA A 792 -23.72 -30.66 -3.58
C ALA A 792 -24.08 -32.14 -3.36
N GLU A 793 -25.36 -32.44 -3.10
CA GLU A 793 -25.89 -33.80 -2.95
C GLU A 793 -25.84 -34.61 -4.26
N VAL A 794 -26.25 -34.01 -5.38
CA VAL A 794 -26.19 -34.68 -6.70
C VAL A 794 -24.75 -34.87 -7.17
N LEU A 795 -23.86 -33.93 -6.84
CA LEU A 795 -22.43 -34.06 -7.14
C LEU A 795 -21.79 -35.18 -6.31
N ALA A 796 -22.12 -35.27 -5.01
CA ALA A 796 -21.65 -36.33 -4.14
C ALA A 796 -22.14 -37.73 -4.57
N GLU A 797 -23.40 -37.86 -5.01
CA GLU A 797 -23.96 -39.11 -5.52
C GLU A 797 -23.20 -39.61 -6.77
N LYS A 798 -22.91 -38.71 -7.72
CA LYS A 798 -22.18 -39.06 -8.95
C LYS A 798 -20.72 -39.42 -8.69
N LEU A 799 -20.07 -38.75 -7.75
CA LEU A 799 -18.70 -39.03 -7.34
C LEU A 799 -18.59 -40.31 -6.50
N GLY A 800 -19.66 -40.68 -5.78
CA GLY A 800 -19.73 -41.90 -4.97
C GLY A 800 -19.56 -43.19 -5.76
N GLY A 801 -19.91 -43.21 -7.06
CA GLY A 801 -19.67 -44.36 -7.94
C GLY A 801 -18.22 -44.56 -8.33
N LEU A 802 -17.34 -43.58 -8.07
CA LEU A 802 -15.90 -43.59 -8.38
C LEU A 802 -15.04 -43.58 -7.11
N ALA A 803 -15.67 -43.54 -5.94
CA ALA A 803 -15.02 -43.48 -4.64
C ALA A 803 -14.97 -44.86 -3.98
N GLN A 804 -13.86 -45.16 -3.32
CA GLN A 804 -13.75 -46.35 -2.47
C GLN A 804 -13.97 -45.89 -1.02
N ASP A 805 -14.99 -46.45 -0.36
CA ASP A 805 -15.41 -46.09 1.01
C ASP A 805 -15.74 -44.59 1.23
N GLY A 806 -16.17 -43.89 0.17
CA GLY A 806 -16.57 -42.47 0.23
C GLY A 806 -15.40 -41.48 0.19
N LEU A 807 -14.20 -41.98 -0.10
CA LEU A 807 -12.98 -41.21 -0.29
C LEU A 807 -12.52 -41.29 -1.76
N VAL A 808 -11.91 -40.21 -2.24
CA VAL A 808 -11.28 -40.12 -3.57
C VAL A 808 -9.86 -39.60 -3.43
N ASP A 809 -8.92 -40.26 -4.10
CA ASP A 809 -7.52 -39.83 -4.17
C ASP A 809 -7.31 -38.81 -5.31
N ALA A 810 -6.10 -38.27 -5.39
CA ALA A 810 -5.70 -37.29 -6.40
C ALA A 810 -5.82 -37.82 -7.84
N GLU A 811 -5.63 -39.13 -8.05
CA GLU A 811 -5.65 -39.75 -9.38
C GLU A 811 -7.08 -39.98 -9.86
N ALA A 812 -7.99 -40.38 -8.96
CA ALA A 812 -9.42 -40.45 -9.17
C ALA A 812 -10.01 -39.06 -9.45
N LEU A 813 -9.59 -38.03 -8.71
CA LEU A 813 -9.97 -36.63 -8.96
C LEU A 813 -9.53 -36.14 -10.35
N ARG A 814 -8.31 -36.48 -10.76
CA ARG A 814 -7.80 -36.19 -12.11
C ARG A 814 -8.58 -36.92 -13.18
N PHE A 815 -8.96 -38.19 -12.94
CA PHE A 815 -9.78 -38.99 -13.84
C PHE A 815 -11.21 -38.43 -13.98
N ILE A 816 -11.83 -38.03 -12.87
CA ILE A 816 -13.14 -37.38 -12.82
C ILE A 816 -13.11 -36.08 -13.64
N ALA A 817 -12.16 -35.19 -13.35
CA ALA A 817 -12.06 -33.91 -14.07
C ALA A 817 -11.89 -34.14 -15.58
N THR A 818 -11.09 -35.14 -15.96
CA THR A 818 -10.87 -35.51 -17.36
C THR A 818 -12.15 -36.01 -18.04
N ASN A 819 -12.95 -36.82 -17.36
CA ASN A 819 -14.24 -37.33 -17.89
C ASN A 819 -15.35 -36.28 -17.93
N PHE A 820 -15.31 -35.27 -17.05
CA PHE A 820 -16.25 -34.14 -17.05
C PHE A 820 -15.75 -32.93 -17.85
N GLY A 821 -14.64 -33.09 -18.58
CA GLY A 821 -14.29 -32.25 -19.72
C GLY A 821 -12.93 -31.54 -19.67
N GLU A 822 -12.10 -31.71 -18.64
CA GLU A 822 -10.77 -31.08 -18.57
C GLU A 822 -9.68 -31.94 -17.94
N LYS A 823 -8.47 -31.91 -18.54
CA LYS A 823 -7.27 -32.41 -17.88
C LYS A 823 -6.75 -31.35 -16.92
N LEU A 824 -6.90 -31.56 -15.62
CA LEU A 824 -6.24 -30.74 -14.60
C LEU A 824 -4.73 -30.89 -14.71
N ASN A 825 -4.01 -29.76 -14.69
CA ASN A 825 -2.55 -29.79 -14.54
C ASN A 825 -2.15 -30.03 -13.06
N GLU A 826 -0.86 -30.25 -12.81
CA GLU A 826 -0.36 -30.58 -11.46
C GLU A 826 -0.65 -29.47 -10.44
N ASP A 827 -0.54 -28.19 -10.83
CA ASP A 827 -0.76 -27.06 -9.94
C ASP A 827 -2.25 -26.88 -9.60
N GLU A 828 -3.13 -27.08 -10.59
CA GLU A 828 -4.58 -27.03 -10.41
C GLU A 828 -5.09 -28.18 -9.54
N LEU A 829 -4.53 -29.39 -9.72
CA LEU A 829 -4.84 -30.53 -8.87
C LEU A 829 -4.33 -30.28 -7.45
N ALA A 830 -3.12 -29.75 -7.27
CA ALA A 830 -2.57 -29.44 -5.96
C ALA A 830 -3.42 -28.41 -5.20
N GLU A 831 -3.92 -27.37 -5.89
CA GLU A 831 -4.80 -26.38 -5.29
C GLU A 831 -6.19 -26.95 -4.96
N LEU A 832 -6.74 -27.81 -5.83
CA LEU A 832 -8.00 -28.50 -5.57
C LEU A 832 -7.90 -29.43 -4.36
N MET A 833 -6.81 -30.21 -4.28
CA MET A 833 -6.50 -31.03 -3.12
C MET A 833 -6.36 -30.17 -1.86
N ARG A 834 -5.66 -29.04 -1.93
CA ARG A 834 -5.53 -28.11 -0.79
C ARG A 834 -6.87 -27.56 -0.32
N LEU A 835 -7.79 -27.26 -1.23
CA LEU A 835 -9.14 -26.75 -0.92
C LEU A 835 -10.07 -27.85 -0.37
N ALA A 836 -9.84 -29.10 -0.75
CA ALA A 836 -10.68 -30.21 -0.37
C ALA A 836 -10.35 -30.85 0.99
N ASP A 837 -9.30 -30.38 1.67
CA ASP A 837 -8.89 -30.80 3.03
C ASP A 837 -8.69 -32.32 3.15
N PRO A 838 -7.68 -32.89 2.45
CA PRO A 838 -7.40 -34.33 2.46
C PRO A 838 -6.96 -34.81 3.84
N ASP A 839 -7.20 -36.08 4.11
CA ASP A 839 -6.71 -36.75 5.31
C ASP A 839 -5.19 -36.99 5.27
N GLN A 840 -4.67 -37.66 6.30
CA GLN A 840 -3.24 -37.91 6.47
C GLN A 840 -2.66 -38.81 5.36
N ASP A 841 -3.51 -39.56 4.66
CA ASP A 841 -3.14 -40.45 3.57
C ASP A 841 -3.33 -39.79 2.19
N GLY A 842 -3.74 -38.51 2.17
CA GLY A 842 -3.93 -37.75 0.94
C GLY A 842 -5.28 -37.98 0.26
N ASN A 843 -6.25 -38.60 0.94
CA ASN A 843 -7.57 -38.88 0.40
C ASN A 843 -8.59 -37.81 0.79
N VAL A 844 -9.53 -37.54 -0.10
CA VAL A 844 -10.54 -36.49 0.08
C VAL A 844 -11.92 -37.11 0.23
N SER A 845 -12.67 -36.68 1.24
CA SER A 845 -14.09 -37.07 1.36
C SER A 845 -14.92 -36.48 0.25
N VAL A 846 -15.63 -37.35 -0.49
CA VAL A 846 -16.53 -36.95 -1.58
C VAL A 846 -17.56 -35.90 -1.14
N ASN A 847 -18.08 -36.04 0.09
CA ASN A 847 -19.06 -35.11 0.64
C ASN A 847 -18.45 -33.74 0.96
N LYS A 848 -17.24 -33.72 1.55
CA LYS A 848 -16.51 -32.46 1.81
C LYS A 848 -16.11 -31.78 0.51
N LEU A 849 -15.62 -32.55 -0.47
CA LEU A 849 -15.25 -32.05 -1.79
C LEU A 849 -16.45 -31.40 -2.48
N ALA A 850 -17.60 -32.07 -2.49
CA ALA A 850 -18.80 -31.54 -3.10
C ALA A 850 -19.31 -30.26 -2.41
N GLN A 851 -19.26 -30.21 -1.06
CA GLN A 851 -19.65 -29.03 -0.29
C GLN A 851 -18.70 -27.84 -0.48
N ASN A 852 -17.39 -28.08 -0.58
CA ASN A 852 -16.41 -27.01 -0.80
C ASN A 852 -16.45 -26.46 -2.23
N LEU A 853 -16.78 -27.31 -3.21
CA LEU A 853 -16.94 -26.89 -4.61
C LEU A 853 -18.28 -26.19 -4.87
N LEU A 854 -19.34 -26.58 -4.16
CA LEU A 854 -20.69 -26.05 -4.31
C LEU A 854 -21.32 -25.76 -2.94
N PRO A 855 -20.88 -24.71 -2.25
CA PRO A 855 -21.35 -24.49 -0.90
C PRO A 855 -22.79 -23.93 -0.88
N ASP A 856 -23.61 -24.47 0.04
CA ASP A 856 -25.06 -24.25 0.14
C ASP A 856 -25.49 -22.78 0.33
N HIS A 857 -24.55 -21.88 0.66
CA HIS A 857 -24.83 -20.45 0.84
C HIS A 857 -25.07 -19.68 -0.47
N LEU A 858 -24.96 -20.33 -1.64
CA LEU A 858 -25.38 -19.77 -2.92
C LEU A 858 -26.82 -20.14 -3.31
N THR A 859 -27.50 -21.00 -2.54
CA THR A 859 -28.93 -21.33 -2.70
C THR A 859 -29.71 -20.72 -1.55
N GLY A 860 -30.22 -19.50 -1.75
CA GLY A 860 -30.92 -18.76 -0.70
C GLY A 860 -32.19 -19.46 -0.19
N VAL A 861 -32.09 -20.16 0.95
CA VAL A 861 -33.12 -20.30 1.99
C VAL A 861 -32.38 -20.41 3.33
N GLY A 862 -32.69 -19.53 4.28
CA GLY A 862 -31.78 -19.16 5.37
C GLY A 862 -31.54 -20.17 6.48
N SER A 863 -30.42 -20.00 7.18
CA SER A 863 -30.37 -19.88 8.64
C SER A 863 -29.05 -19.25 9.07
N SER A 864 -29.14 -18.49 10.15
CA SER A 864 -28.11 -17.66 10.78
C SER A 864 -26.83 -18.41 11.19
N GLY A 865 -25.66 -17.82 10.94
CA GLY A 865 -24.46 -18.12 11.72
C GLY A 865 -23.12 -17.90 11.01
N GLY A 866 -22.47 -16.78 11.29
CA GLY A 866 -21.00 -16.70 11.47
C GLY A 866 -20.05 -16.94 10.28
N ALA A 867 -19.63 -15.83 9.67
CA ALA A 867 -18.26 -15.50 9.22
C ALA A 867 -17.53 -16.27 8.07
N LYS A 868 -17.05 -15.41 7.15
CA LYS A 868 -15.89 -15.48 6.23
C LYS A 868 -16.07 -16.10 4.85
#